data_AF-A0A2V7BEI3-F1
#
_entry.id   AF-A0A2V7BEI3-F1
#
_cell.length_a   1.000
_cell.length_b   1.000
_cell.length_c   1.000
_cell.angle_alpha   90.00
_cell.angle_beta   90.00
_cell.angle_gamma   90.00
#
_symmetry.space_group_name_H-M   'P 1'
#
loop_
_entity.id
_entity.type
_entity.pdbx_description
1 polymer ?
#
loop_
_entity_poly.entity_id
_entity_poly.type
_entity_poly.pdbx_seq_one_letter_code
_entity_poly.pdbx_strand_id
1 'polypeptide(L)'
;MSPAASDLVHLTIDGRPIEVAPGTTIFEAARRHGIEIPALCHAQHQTPVAVCRVCAVEVKNARVMAAACIRPVENGMEVSTATERVRQVRRTLYEVLLADHAAPCLRQQATGDCELETQAAEAGLHQSRFAPRSHARGGDDSSPIIKVDHAACILCDRCIRACSDVKQNFVIGRGGKGTETSIVFDTDLPMGTSSCVGCGECMVSCPTGALTNKRAVDVDLQEGEQITADDLLDLPMFAGASGTFLSLNRGSVVRRRFRAGDVICREGEYGSTAFYIVSGRVEVSIASPLAHVKSGGAGRATLSRVFQRLSRLVSSDEDPREAGGHRFIPIDASVALEHNNPVAQLGRDELFGEMTCLSMYPRSATVRALEDTEVLEMLRNVLYMLQKNRTFKAELERRYRERALATHLRSVPMFADVSEDFINHLRDRITLISFQPGQVIFRQGDAADSFYLVRIGFVKVSQSFPGGEIVLKYLARGDYLGEIGLLRGGARTATCTALDHVELVQIHADDFHEMMRRFPDIQERLTAEAHARMGENQERHERVVSLPMGDFLTQGLMEAQNLLLLDLDRCTRCDLCVRACADAHDGVTRLVRDGLRFDKYLVATSCRSCRDPLCMIGCPVGSIRRRDTLEILIEDWCIGCGLCAKNCPYGNINIHNFTVMVADETRPGRRRAVVREKATTCDLCHDLKEPSCVYACPHGAAMRVEPLSFFAEKLGLTR
;
A
#
# COMPACT_ATOMS: atom_id res chain seq x y z
N MET A 1 15.78 0.51 -21.73
CA MET A 1 16.64 0.78 -22.90
C MET A 1 16.26 2.14 -23.46
N SER A 2 17.18 3.11 -23.53
CA SER A 2 16.92 4.33 -24.31
C SER A 2 16.85 3.95 -25.79
N PRO A 3 15.84 4.43 -26.55
CA PRO A 3 15.74 4.12 -27.97
C PRO A 3 16.99 4.61 -28.71
N ALA A 4 17.46 3.84 -29.70
CA ALA A 4 18.54 4.27 -30.57
C ALA A 4 18.12 5.54 -31.33
N ALA A 5 19.07 6.41 -31.64
CA ALA A 5 18.80 7.69 -32.32
C ALA A 5 18.10 7.56 -33.70
N SER A 6 18.07 6.36 -34.29
CA SER A 6 17.37 6.05 -35.55
C SER A 6 15.86 5.89 -35.42
N ASP A 7 15.30 5.84 -34.21
CA ASP A 7 13.89 5.49 -33.97
C ASP A 7 13.04 6.68 -33.50
N LEU A 8 13.59 7.90 -33.48
CA LEU A 8 12.85 9.10 -33.07
C LEU A 8 11.85 9.55 -34.14
N VAL A 9 10.70 10.06 -33.68
CA VAL A 9 9.68 10.66 -34.54
C VAL A 9 9.91 12.16 -34.58
N HIS A 10 10.07 12.72 -35.78
CA HIS A 10 10.25 14.15 -36.01
C HIS A 10 8.90 14.77 -36.41
N LEU A 11 8.52 15.87 -35.78
CA LEU A 11 7.29 16.61 -36.08
C LEU A 11 7.48 18.10 -35.88
N THR A 12 6.52 18.90 -36.32
CA THR A 12 6.50 20.36 -36.10
C THR A 12 5.23 20.74 -35.33
N ILE A 13 5.38 21.46 -34.22
CA ILE A 13 4.25 22.04 -33.47
C ILE A 13 4.41 23.56 -33.42
N ASP A 14 3.43 24.30 -33.95
CA ASP A 14 3.46 25.78 -34.05
C ASP A 14 4.75 26.32 -34.70
N GLY A 15 5.22 25.64 -35.75
CA GLY A 15 6.47 25.97 -36.45
C GLY A 15 7.75 25.55 -35.75
N ARG A 16 7.68 24.94 -34.55
CA ARG A 16 8.84 24.45 -33.80
C ARG A 16 9.12 22.98 -34.13
N PRO A 17 10.33 22.61 -34.59
CA PRO A 17 10.71 21.21 -34.78
C PRO A 17 10.84 20.51 -33.42
N ILE A 18 10.29 19.31 -33.32
CA ILE A 18 10.22 18.49 -32.10
C ILE A 18 10.64 17.06 -32.44
N GLU A 19 11.34 16.42 -31.52
CA GLU A 19 11.79 15.04 -31.63
C GLU A 19 11.39 14.27 -30.36
N VAL A 20 10.67 13.16 -30.53
CA VAL A 20 10.17 12.35 -29.42
C VAL A 20 10.21 10.86 -29.75
N ALA A 21 10.13 10.02 -28.72
CA ALA A 21 10.04 8.57 -28.89
C ALA A 21 8.72 8.16 -29.58
N PRO A 22 8.69 7.06 -30.35
CA PRO A 22 7.47 6.50 -30.92
C PRO A 22 6.40 6.24 -29.85
N GLY A 23 5.13 6.42 -30.22
CA GLY A 23 4.00 6.25 -29.31
C GLY A 23 3.70 7.45 -28.40
N THR A 24 4.59 8.45 -28.33
CA THR A 24 4.32 9.72 -27.61
C THR A 24 3.10 10.42 -28.20
N THR A 25 2.21 10.96 -27.36
CA THR A 25 1.04 11.72 -27.84
C THR A 25 1.41 13.16 -28.22
N ILE A 26 0.59 13.83 -29.05
CA ILE A 26 0.78 15.25 -29.38
C ILE A 26 0.84 16.10 -28.11
N PHE A 27 0.00 15.80 -27.12
CA PHE A 27 -0.05 16.52 -25.84
C PHE A 27 1.26 16.39 -25.04
N GLU A 28 1.80 15.17 -24.93
CA GLU A 28 3.07 14.94 -24.25
C GLU A 28 4.25 15.57 -24.99
N ALA A 29 4.26 15.49 -26.33
CA ALA A 29 5.27 16.12 -27.17
C ALA A 29 5.26 17.65 -27.00
N ALA A 30 4.09 18.29 -27.10
CA ALA A 30 3.95 19.72 -26.88
C ALA A 30 4.45 20.15 -25.49
N ARG A 31 4.01 19.43 -24.44
CA ARG A 31 4.35 19.78 -23.06
C ARG A 31 5.85 19.66 -22.74
N ARG A 32 6.53 18.61 -23.23
CA ARG A 32 7.99 18.44 -23.04
C ARG A 32 8.79 19.60 -23.64
N HIS A 33 8.24 20.29 -24.63
CA HIS A 33 8.86 21.43 -25.31
C HIS A 33 8.22 22.78 -24.92
N GLY A 34 7.51 22.83 -23.79
CA GLY A 34 6.96 24.07 -23.23
C GLY A 34 5.82 24.68 -24.05
N ILE A 35 5.14 23.89 -24.88
CA ILE A 35 3.93 24.30 -25.61
C ILE A 35 2.73 23.84 -24.81
N GLU A 36 1.91 24.80 -24.37
CA GLU A 36 0.75 24.53 -23.54
C GLU A 36 -0.48 24.18 -24.37
N ILE A 37 -1.05 23.01 -24.12
CA ILE A 37 -2.33 22.58 -24.68
C ILE A 37 -3.28 22.35 -23.49
N PRO A 38 -4.43 23.03 -23.40
CA PRO A 38 -5.34 22.86 -22.29
C PRO A 38 -6.05 21.50 -22.34
N ALA A 39 -6.31 20.91 -21.18
CA ALA A 39 -7.08 19.69 -21.05
C ALA A 39 -7.74 19.60 -19.67
N LEU A 40 -9.05 19.32 -19.63
CA LEU A 40 -9.79 19.14 -18.37
C LEU A 40 -9.86 17.68 -17.95
N CYS A 41 -9.98 16.74 -18.91
CA CYS A 41 -10.15 15.30 -18.61
C CYS A 41 -8.84 14.52 -18.53
N HIS A 42 -7.67 15.15 -18.59
CA HIS A 42 -6.39 14.43 -18.61
C HIS A 42 -5.42 15.02 -17.59
N ALA A 43 -4.66 14.15 -16.91
CA ALA A 43 -3.59 14.46 -15.98
C ALA A 43 -2.43 13.50 -16.25
N GLN A 44 -1.18 13.91 -15.96
CA GLN A 44 0.03 13.14 -16.33
C GLN A 44 0.07 11.72 -15.79
N HIS A 45 -0.46 11.50 -14.59
CA HIS A 45 -0.42 10.21 -13.91
C HIS A 45 -1.65 9.33 -14.25
N GLN A 46 -2.41 9.67 -15.30
CA GLN A 46 -3.64 8.96 -15.66
C GLN A 46 -3.72 8.68 -17.16
N THR A 47 -4.22 7.50 -17.51
CA THR A 47 -4.47 7.09 -18.89
C THR A 47 -5.43 8.07 -19.59
N PRO A 48 -5.07 8.66 -20.75
CA PRO A 48 -5.91 9.66 -21.42
C PRO A 48 -7.17 9.05 -22.04
N VAL A 49 -8.32 9.76 -21.90
CA VAL A 49 -9.64 9.30 -22.38
C VAL A 49 -10.29 10.22 -23.42
N ALA A 50 -9.74 11.42 -23.62
CA ALA A 50 -10.22 12.42 -24.59
C ALA A 50 -11.71 12.81 -24.52
N VAL A 51 -12.37 12.66 -23.37
CA VAL A 51 -13.82 12.94 -23.21
C VAL A 51 -14.14 14.44 -23.34
N CYS A 52 -13.36 15.34 -22.73
CA CYS A 52 -13.68 16.78 -22.73
C CYS A 52 -13.39 17.52 -24.05
N ARG A 53 -12.57 16.93 -24.93
CA ARG A 53 -12.11 17.50 -26.22
C ARG A 53 -11.41 18.86 -26.19
N VAL A 54 -11.20 19.49 -25.03
CA VAL A 54 -10.54 20.81 -24.88
C VAL A 54 -9.13 20.83 -25.49
N CYS A 55 -8.43 19.70 -25.49
CA CYS A 55 -7.11 19.53 -26.10
C CYS A 55 -7.14 19.45 -27.65
N ALA A 56 -8.19 19.94 -28.29
CA ALA A 56 -8.31 19.96 -29.74
C ALA A 56 -7.16 20.76 -30.38
N VAL A 57 -6.57 20.19 -31.42
CA VAL A 57 -5.50 20.79 -32.24
C VAL A 57 -5.76 20.53 -33.73
N GLU A 58 -5.20 21.38 -34.59
CA GLU A 58 -5.20 21.15 -36.03
C GLU A 58 -3.97 20.36 -36.42
N VAL A 59 -4.18 19.30 -37.20
CA VAL A 59 -3.10 18.57 -37.88
C VAL A 59 -3.24 18.85 -39.37
N LYS A 60 -2.15 19.24 -40.03
CA LYS A 60 -2.15 19.54 -41.47
C LYS A 60 -2.69 18.35 -42.26
N ASN A 61 -3.53 18.62 -43.25
CA ASN A 61 -4.25 17.64 -44.08
C ASN A 61 -5.25 16.74 -43.33
N ALA A 62 -5.46 16.91 -42.01
CA ALA A 62 -6.51 16.20 -41.30
C ALA A 62 -7.88 16.87 -41.52
N ARG A 63 -8.90 16.05 -41.82
CA ARG A 63 -10.28 16.53 -42.03
C ARG A 63 -10.94 17.04 -40.73
N VAL A 64 -10.56 16.48 -39.59
CA VAL A 64 -11.15 16.77 -38.27
C VAL A 64 -10.07 17.16 -37.27
N MET A 65 -10.45 17.93 -36.25
CA MET A 65 -9.56 18.31 -35.15
C MET A 65 -9.16 17.06 -34.36
N ALA A 66 -7.86 16.89 -34.11
CA ALA A 66 -7.36 15.79 -33.30
C ALA A 66 -7.45 16.14 -31.81
N ALA A 67 -7.73 15.15 -30.95
CA ALA A 67 -7.53 15.30 -29.51
C ALA A 67 -6.06 15.02 -29.20
N ALA A 68 -5.33 16.06 -28.82
CA ALA A 68 -3.89 15.95 -28.61
C ALA A 68 -3.51 14.91 -27.54
N CYS A 69 -4.36 14.70 -26.53
CA CYS A 69 -4.06 13.81 -25.40
C CYS A 69 -4.06 12.31 -25.73
N ILE A 70 -4.65 11.89 -26.86
CA ILE A 70 -4.65 10.47 -27.28
C ILE A 70 -4.04 10.27 -28.66
N ARG A 71 -3.86 11.33 -29.47
CA ARG A 71 -3.34 11.21 -30.83
C ARG A 71 -1.82 10.98 -30.77
N PRO A 72 -1.30 9.83 -31.19
CA PRO A 72 0.15 9.61 -31.28
C PRO A 72 0.75 10.52 -32.34
N VAL A 73 2.00 10.93 -32.14
CA VAL A 73 2.75 11.67 -33.16
C VAL A 73 3.19 10.74 -34.29
N GLU A 74 3.25 11.28 -35.50
CA GLU A 74 3.74 10.58 -36.70
C GLU A 74 4.87 11.40 -37.33
N ASN A 75 5.77 10.75 -38.07
CA ASN A 75 6.91 11.43 -38.65
C ASN A 75 6.45 12.44 -39.73
N GLY A 76 6.97 13.66 -39.70
CA GLY A 76 6.54 14.75 -40.58
C GLY A 76 5.19 15.37 -40.21
N MET A 77 4.61 15.04 -39.04
CA MET A 77 3.34 15.64 -38.61
C MET A 77 3.51 17.16 -38.37
N GLU A 78 2.59 17.96 -38.90
CA GLU A 78 2.53 19.41 -38.65
C GLU A 78 1.27 19.72 -37.84
N VAL A 79 1.46 20.23 -36.62
CA VAL A 79 0.39 20.54 -35.67
C VAL A 79 0.35 22.04 -35.40
N SER A 80 -0.85 22.61 -35.39
CA SER A 80 -1.11 23.98 -34.94
C SER A 80 -2.04 23.99 -33.73
N THR A 81 -1.61 24.62 -32.64
CA THR A 81 -2.30 24.55 -31.33
C THR A 81 -3.09 25.80 -30.97
N ALA A 82 -2.90 26.91 -31.70
CA ALA A 82 -3.45 28.23 -31.37
C ALA A 82 -4.00 29.02 -32.57
N THR A 83 -4.41 28.34 -33.65
CA THR A 83 -5.11 28.99 -34.78
C THR A 83 -6.45 29.56 -34.34
N GLU A 84 -7.01 30.49 -35.11
CA GLU A 84 -8.33 31.06 -34.82
C GLU A 84 -9.42 29.98 -34.75
N ARG A 85 -9.32 28.98 -35.64
CA ARG A 85 -10.23 27.82 -35.63
C ARG A 85 -10.08 26.98 -34.36
N VAL A 86 -8.85 26.73 -33.89
CA VAL A 86 -8.63 26.03 -32.61
C VAL A 86 -9.22 26.82 -31.45
N ARG A 87 -8.98 28.13 -31.39
CA ARG A 87 -9.51 29.01 -30.33
C ARG A 87 -11.04 29.02 -30.32
N GLN A 88 -11.67 29.13 -31.49
CA GLN A 88 -13.14 29.11 -31.61
C GLN A 88 -13.75 27.77 -31.17
N VAL A 89 -13.10 26.65 -31.52
CA VAL A 89 -13.53 25.31 -31.07
C VAL A 89 -13.41 25.18 -29.56
N ARG A 90 -12.28 25.58 -28.96
CA ARG A 90 -12.10 25.54 -27.50
C ARG A 90 -13.12 26.42 -26.78
N ARG A 91 -13.35 27.64 -27.28
CA ARG A 91 -14.38 28.55 -26.74
C ARG A 91 -15.75 27.89 -26.76
N THR A 92 -16.13 27.25 -27.86
CA THR A 92 -17.41 26.52 -27.95
C THR A 92 -17.48 25.35 -26.96
N LEU A 93 -16.39 24.60 -26.78
CA LEU A 93 -16.32 23.49 -25.83
C LEU A 93 -16.48 23.97 -24.38
N TYR A 94 -15.78 25.04 -23.99
CA TYR A 94 -15.97 25.64 -22.66
C TYR A 94 -17.41 26.10 -22.47
N GLU A 95 -18.02 26.71 -23.48
CA GLU A 95 -19.38 27.20 -23.42
C GLU A 95 -20.41 26.07 -23.22
N VAL A 96 -20.24 24.93 -23.91
CA VAL A 96 -21.10 23.75 -23.75
C VAL A 96 -20.90 23.11 -22.37
N LEU A 97 -19.65 23.02 -21.89
CA LEU A 97 -19.36 22.48 -20.55
C LEU A 97 -19.94 23.39 -19.45
N LEU A 98 -19.85 24.71 -19.62
CA LEU A 98 -20.44 25.70 -18.71
C LEU A 98 -21.97 25.67 -18.70
N ALA A 99 -22.62 25.26 -19.79
CA ALA A 99 -24.07 25.11 -19.83
C ALA A 99 -24.56 24.03 -18.84
N ASP A 100 -23.74 22.98 -18.64
CA ASP A 100 -24.06 21.82 -17.80
C ASP A 100 -23.47 21.91 -16.37
N HIS A 101 -22.75 23.00 -16.09
CA HIS A 101 -21.95 23.22 -14.89
C HIS A 101 -22.51 24.37 -14.06
N ALA A 102 -22.72 24.14 -12.76
CA ALA A 102 -23.12 25.19 -11.83
C ALA A 102 -21.97 26.18 -11.60
N ALA A 103 -21.94 27.30 -12.34
CA ALA A 103 -20.96 28.37 -12.21
C ALA A 103 -21.52 29.59 -11.45
N PRO A 104 -20.79 30.17 -10.47
CA PRO A 104 -19.52 29.69 -9.95
C PRO A 104 -19.70 28.45 -9.08
N CYS A 105 -18.88 27.42 -9.27
CA CYS A 105 -18.99 26.20 -8.46
C CYS A 105 -18.34 26.38 -7.08
N LEU A 106 -18.56 25.43 -6.17
CA LEU A 106 -18.00 25.47 -4.82
C LEU A 106 -16.47 25.64 -4.80
N ARG A 107 -15.74 25.00 -5.72
CA ARG A 107 -14.28 25.17 -5.83
C ARG A 107 -13.92 26.60 -6.24
N GLN A 108 -14.60 27.15 -7.25
CA GLN A 108 -14.32 28.52 -7.67
C GLN A 108 -14.63 29.53 -6.55
N GLN A 109 -15.70 29.31 -5.79
CA GLN A 109 -16.05 30.14 -4.65
C GLN A 109 -15.06 30.00 -3.48
N ALA A 110 -14.54 28.80 -3.23
CA ALA A 110 -13.69 28.51 -2.07
C ALA A 110 -12.21 28.82 -2.30
N THR A 111 -11.65 28.39 -3.43
CA THR A 111 -10.20 28.42 -3.71
C THR A 111 -9.87 29.18 -5.00
N GLY A 112 -10.85 29.41 -5.88
CA GLY A 112 -10.66 30.17 -7.12
C GLY A 112 -9.88 29.42 -8.20
N ASP A 113 -9.70 28.11 -8.06
CA ASP A 113 -8.87 27.25 -8.91
C ASP A 113 -9.68 26.19 -9.69
N CYS A 114 -10.94 26.49 -10.04
CA CYS A 114 -11.71 25.64 -10.94
C CYS A 114 -11.11 25.71 -12.36
N GLU A 115 -10.49 24.61 -12.84
CA GLU A 115 -9.81 24.58 -14.14
C GLU A 115 -10.74 24.99 -15.30
N LEU A 116 -12.01 24.55 -15.27
CA LEU A 116 -13.00 24.89 -16.29
C LEU A 116 -13.31 26.39 -16.31
N GLU A 117 -13.61 26.97 -15.14
CA GLU A 117 -14.00 28.38 -15.05
C GLU A 117 -12.81 29.31 -15.35
N THR A 118 -11.61 28.97 -14.88
CA THR A 118 -10.38 29.69 -15.21
C THR A 118 -10.09 29.67 -16.70
N GLN A 119 -10.10 28.48 -17.33
CA GLN A 119 -9.84 28.37 -18.77
C GLN A 119 -10.95 29.02 -19.62
N ALA A 120 -12.20 29.00 -19.16
CA ALA A 120 -13.29 29.70 -19.84
C ALA A 120 -13.15 31.22 -19.73
N ALA A 121 -12.78 31.74 -18.55
CA ALA A 121 -12.55 33.16 -18.33
C ALA A 121 -11.39 33.68 -19.19
N GLU A 122 -10.28 32.93 -19.28
CA GLU A 122 -9.16 33.22 -20.20
C GLU A 122 -9.60 33.24 -21.67
N ALA A 123 -10.57 32.41 -22.03
CA ALA A 123 -11.19 32.41 -23.35
C ALA A 123 -12.27 33.50 -23.52
N GLY A 124 -12.48 34.37 -22.53
CA GLY A 124 -13.46 35.46 -22.53
C GLY A 124 -14.92 35.01 -22.37
N LEU A 125 -15.17 33.95 -21.59
CA LEU A 125 -16.49 33.40 -21.28
C LEU A 125 -16.75 33.43 -19.76
N HIS A 126 -17.82 34.10 -19.35
CA HIS A 126 -18.30 34.08 -17.96
C HIS A 126 -19.65 33.39 -17.80
N GLN A 127 -20.44 33.30 -18.88
CA GLN A 127 -21.73 32.61 -18.91
C GLN A 127 -21.91 31.91 -20.25
N SER A 128 -22.66 30.82 -20.25
CA SER A 128 -23.02 30.09 -21.47
C SER A 128 -24.24 30.72 -22.15
N ARG A 129 -24.24 30.77 -23.49
CA ARG A 129 -25.44 31.10 -24.28
C ARG A 129 -26.40 29.91 -24.42
N PHE A 130 -25.94 28.69 -24.13
CA PHE A 130 -26.78 27.51 -24.16
C PHE A 130 -27.65 27.43 -22.91
N ALA A 131 -28.88 26.95 -23.06
CA ALA A 131 -29.77 26.75 -21.93
C ALA A 131 -29.18 25.72 -20.95
N PRO A 132 -29.30 25.95 -19.63
CA PRO A 132 -28.90 24.97 -18.64
C PRO A 132 -29.79 23.72 -18.73
N ARG A 133 -29.37 22.64 -18.06
CA ARG A 133 -30.20 21.44 -17.96
C ARG A 133 -31.59 21.74 -17.41
N SER A 134 -32.57 20.97 -17.86
CA SER A 134 -33.91 20.95 -17.28
C SER A 134 -34.00 20.25 -15.93
N HIS A 135 -33.01 19.43 -15.55
CA HIS A 135 -33.03 18.62 -14.32
C HIS A 135 -31.74 18.79 -13.51
N ALA A 136 -31.89 18.84 -12.18
CA ALA A 136 -30.76 18.86 -11.25
C ALA A 136 -30.20 17.43 -11.08
N ARG A 137 -28.87 17.28 -11.12
CA ARG A 137 -28.20 15.99 -10.86
C ARG A 137 -28.02 15.69 -9.36
N GLY A 138 -28.47 16.59 -8.49
CA GLY A 138 -28.36 16.45 -7.04
C GLY A 138 -26.94 16.57 -6.51
N GLY A 139 -26.77 16.21 -5.24
CA GLY A 139 -25.50 16.15 -4.55
C GLY A 139 -25.54 15.05 -3.51
N ASP A 140 -24.38 14.69 -2.99
CA ASP A 140 -24.22 13.69 -1.96
C ASP A 140 -23.26 14.21 -0.88
N ASP A 141 -23.78 14.28 0.33
CA ASP A 141 -23.08 14.77 1.53
C ASP A 141 -22.91 13.66 2.58
N SER A 142 -23.13 12.39 2.21
CA SER A 142 -23.07 11.25 3.14
C SER A 142 -21.65 10.91 3.60
N SER A 143 -20.63 11.23 2.79
CA SER A 143 -19.24 11.01 3.19
C SER A 143 -18.80 12.02 4.26
N PRO A 144 -18.02 11.61 5.28
CA PRO A 144 -17.58 12.50 6.34
C PRO A 144 -16.55 13.53 5.86
N ILE A 145 -15.84 13.27 4.75
CA ILE A 145 -14.71 14.10 4.30
C ILE A 145 -14.83 14.61 2.87
N ILE A 146 -15.70 14.01 2.05
CA ILE A 146 -15.89 14.38 0.64
C ILE A 146 -17.31 14.91 0.46
N LYS A 147 -17.43 16.10 -0.13
CA LYS A 147 -18.69 16.65 -0.60
C LYS A 147 -18.81 16.42 -2.10
N VAL A 148 -19.92 15.80 -2.52
CA VAL A 148 -20.23 15.53 -3.93
C VAL A 148 -21.28 16.53 -4.41
N ASP A 149 -20.94 17.29 -5.42
CA ASP A 149 -21.86 18.16 -6.15
C ASP A 149 -21.93 17.70 -7.61
N HIS A 150 -22.95 16.92 -7.95
CA HIS A 150 -23.10 16.43 -9.32
C HIS A 150 -23.46 17.56 -10.30
N ALA A 151 -23.94 18.71 -9.82
CA ALA A 151 -24.21 19.86 -10.67
C ALA A 151 -22.93 20.56 -11.14
N ALA A 152 -21.84 20.45 -10.40
CA ALA A 152 -20.52 20.91 -10.81
C ALA A 152 -19.73 19.88 -11.66
N CYS A 153 -20.25 18.66 -11.84
CA CYS A 153 -19.56 17.59 -12.56
C CYS A 153 -19.71 17.73 -14.08
N ILE A 154 -18.57 17.72 -14.78
CA ILE A 154 -18.50 17.75 -16.25
C ILE A 154 -18.24 16.37 -16.89
N LEU A 155 -18.40 15.28 -16.12
CA LEU A 155 -18.24 13.90 -16.60
C LEU A 155 -16.88 13.64 -17.30
N CYS A 156 -15.82 14.32 -16.87
CA CYS A 156 -14.47 14.17 -17.43
C CYS A 156 -13.78 12.85 -17.05
N ASP A 157 -14.37 12.17 -16.07
CA ASP A 157 -13.94 10.94 -15.43
C ASP A 157 -12.45 10.75 -15.10
N ARG A 158 -11.85 11.87 -14.70
CA ARG A 158 -10.65 11.88 -13.86
C ARG A 158 -10.90 11.25 -12.48
N CYS A 159 -12.06 11.44 -11.86
CA CYS A 159 -12.37 10.84 -10.57
C CYS A 159 -12.53 9.31 -10.61
N ILE A 160 -13.09 8.78 -11.70
CA ILE A 160 -13.18 7.32 -11.94
C ILE A 160 -11.77 6.75 -12.06
N ARG A 161 -10.92 7.32 -12.94
CA ARG A 161 -9.53 6.88 -13.10
C ARG A 161 -8.66 7.11 -11.87
N ALA A 162 -8.91 8.15 -11.09
CA ALA A 162 -8.30 8.31 -9.78
C ALA A 162 -8.67 7.15 -8.84
N CYS A 163 -9.94 6.76 -8.83
CA CYS A 163 -10.42 5.67 -8.00
C CYS A 163 -9.93 4.29 -8.49
N SER A 164 -9.89 4.06 -9.81
CA SER A 164 -9.45 2.80 -10.41
C SER A 164 -7.94 2.77 -10.63
N ASP A 165 -7.39 3.60 -11.50
CA ASP A 165 -6.03 3.49 -12.01
C ASP A 165 -5.00 3.89 -10.94
N VAL A 166 -5.31 4.92 -10.14
CA VAL A 166 -4.37 5.47 -9.15
C VAL A 166 -4.49 4.78 -7.81
N LYS A 167 -5.72 4.61 -7.28
CA LYS A 167 -5.95 4.03 -5.95
C LYS A 167 -6.46 2.60 -5.96
N GLN A 168 -6.86 2.05 -7.11
CA GLN A 168 -7.29 0.65 -7.26
C GLN A 168 -8.46 0.27 -6.34
N ASN A 169 -9.34 1.23 -6.02
CA ASN A 169 -10.53 1.02 -5.18
C ASN A 169 -11.79 0.67 -6.01
N PHE A 170 -11.85 1.07 -7.29
CA PHE A 170 -12.96 0.74 -8.21
C PHE A 170 -14.39 1.12 -7.76
N VAL A 171 -14.54 2.10 -6.87
CA VAL A 171 -15.83 2.53 -6.31
C VAL A 171 -16.62 3.46 -7.22
N ILE A 172 -15.95 4.37 -7.92
CA ILE A 172 -16.61 5.42 -8.71
C ILE A 172 -16.81 4.93 -10.15
N GLY A 173 -18.04 5.00 -10.65
CA GLY A 173 -18.41 4.65 -12.02
C GLY A 173 -19.24 5.74 -12.72
N ARG A 174 -19.70 5.43 -13.94
CA ARG A 174 -20.75 6.20 -14.63
C ARG A 174 -22.07 5.44 -14.59
N GLY A 175 -23.13 6.12 -14.19
CA GLY A 175 -24.50 5.63 -14.23
C GLY A 175 -25.38 6.48 -15.14
N GLY A 176 -26.55 5.95 -15.52
CA GLY A 176 -27.52 6.65 -16.37
C GLY A 176 -27.16 6.65 -17.87
N LYS A 177 -27.98 7.37 -18.66
CA LYS A 177 -27.80 7.55 -20.10
C LYS A 177 -28.16 8.98 -20.52
N GLY A 178 -27.50 9.48 -21.56
CA GLY A 178 -27.80 10.80 -22.13
C GLY A 178 -27.69 11.91 -21.07
N THR A 179 -28.73 12.73 -20.95
CA THR A 179 -28.77 13.85 -19.99
C THR A 179 -28.79 13.43 -18.53
N GLU A 180 -29.22 12.19 -18.24
CA GLU A 180 -29.27 11.60 -16.90
C GLU A 180 -27.93 10.99 -16.47
N THR A 181 -26.89 11.07 -17.31
CA THR A 181 -25.58 10.51 -16.96
C THR A 181 -24.97 11.25 -15.77
N SER A 182 -24.55 10.50 -14.75
CA SER A 182 -23.86 11.01 -13.56
C SER A 182 -22.68 10.10 -13.21
N ILE A 183 -21.80 10.58 -12.33
CA ILE A 183 -20.91 9.69 -11.59
C ILE A 183 -21.71 9.01 -10.49
N VAL A 184 -21.44 7.73 -10.24
CA VAL A 184 -22.13 6.91 -9.23
C VAL A 184 -21.11 6.17 -8.36
N PHE A 185 -21.51 5.73 -7.18
CA PHE A 185 -20.66 4.94 -6.27
C PHE A 185 -21.23 3.53 -6.09
N ASP A 186 -20.41 2.50 -6.29
CA ASP A 186 -20.84 1.10 -6.38
C ASP A 186 -22.08 0.94 -7.28
N THR A 187 -23.19 0.47 -6.71
CA THR A 187 -24.49 0.31 -7.37
C THR A 187 -25.39 1.52 -7.11
N ASP A 188 -24.87 2.71 -7.38
CA ASP A 188 -25.56 4.00 -7.18
C ASP A 188 -25.97 4.27 -5.72
N LEU A 189 -25.09 3.92 -4.79
CA LEU A 189 -25.24 4.21 -3.37
C LEU A 189 -24.68 5.60 -3.03
N PRO A 190 -25.15 6.26 -1.95
CA PRO A 190 -24.44 7.39 -1.38
C PRO A 190 -23.00 7.02 -1.01
N MET A 191 -22.03 7.91 -1.27
CA MET A 191 -20.61 7.69 -1.10
C MET A 191 -20.23 7.23 0.31
N GLY A 192 -20.84 7.81 1.35
CA GLY A 192 -20.57 7.43 2.75
C GLY A 192 -21.05 6.02 3.10
N THR A 193 -21.94 5.44 2.29
CA THR A 193 -22.48 4.09 2.47
C THR A 193 -21.99 3.09 1.42
N SER A 194 -21.20 3.55 0.45
CA SER A 194 -20.55 2.69 -0.54
C SER A 194 -19.24 2.12 0.02
N SER A 195 -18.53 1.34 -0.79
CA SER A 195 -17.20 0.81 -0.51
C SER A 195 -16.10 1.89 -0.50
N CYS A 196 -16.47 3.18 -0.61
CA CYS A 196 -15.53 4.30 -0.58
C CYS A 196 -14.75 4.38 0.74
N VAL A 197 -13.43 4.23 0.64
CA VAL A 197 -12.51 4.33 1.79
C VAL A 197 -12.11 5.78 2.14
N GLY A 198 -12.65 6.77 1.43
CA GLY A 198 -12.33 8.18 1.72
C GLY A 198 -10.86 8.56 1.45
N CYS A 199 -10.19 7.94 0.46
CA CYS A 199 -8.79 8.24 0.16
C CYS A 199 -8.55 9.68 -0.34
N GLY A 200 -9.57 10.31 -0.92
CA GLY A 200 -9.56 11.70 -1.39
C GLY A 200 -8.86 11.98 -2.72
N GLU A 201 -8.32 10.96 -3.39
CA GLU A 201 -7.70 11.13 -4.72
C GLU A 201 -8.68 11.69 -5.76
N CYS A 202 -9.96 11.31 -5.66
CA CYS A 202 -11.00 11.80 -6.54
C CYS A 202 -11.23 13.31 -6.42
N MET A 203 -10.98 13.91 -5.24
CA MET A 203 -11.07 15.35 -5.00
C MET A 203 -9.86 16.09 -5.60
N VAL A 204 -8.66 15.55 -5.38
CA VAL A 204 -7.40 16.10 -5.96
C VAL A 204 -7.47 16.08 -7.48
N SER A 205 -8.00 15.00 -8.04
CA SER A 205 -8.12 14.82 -9.47
C SER A 205 -9.27 15.61 -10.10
N CYS A 206 -10.30 16.04 -9.34
CA CYS A 206 -11.43 16.76 -9.92
C CYS A 206 -10.96 18.10 -10.52
N PRO A 207 -11.25 18.42 -11.80
CA PRO A 207 -10.91 19.71 -12.41
C PRO A 207 -11.90 20.84 -12.06
N THR A 208 -12.99 20.51 -11.36
CA THR A 208 -14.08 21.44 -10.99
C THR A 208 -14.42 21.33 -9.50
N GLY A 209 -15.55 21.90 -9.08
CA GLY A 209 -16.09 21.74 -7.73
C GLY A 209 -16.94 20.48 -7.47
N ALA A 210 -16.92 19.48 -8.37
CA ALA A 210 -17.82 18.33 -8.24
C ALA A 210 -17.49 17.39 -7.08
N LEU A 211 -16.21 17.27 -6.77
CA LEU A 211 -15.71 16.50 -5.63
C LEU A 211 -14.76 17.40 -4.88
N THR A 212 -15.21 17.88 -3.74
CA THR A 212 -14.46 18.83 -2.90
C THR A 212 -14.28 18.26 -1.51
N ASN A 213 -13.21 18.69 -0.85
CA ASN A 213 -13.12 18.45 0.59
C ASN A 213 -14.31 19.13 1.24
N LYS A 214 -15.00 18.39 2.11
CA LYS A 214 -15.74 19.09 3.16
C LYS A 214 -14.73 19.96 3.87
N ARG A 215 -15.09 21.22 4.10
CA ARG A 215 -14.24 22.09 4.90
C ARG A 215 -13.97 21.34 6.20
N ALA A 216 -12.71 21.29 6.64
CA ALA A 216 -12.38 20.72 7.95
C ALA A 216 -13.18 21.38 9.08
N VAL A 217 -13.72 22.58 8.84
CA VAL A 217 -14.65 23.31 9.69
C VAL A 217 -15.97 22.54 9.97
N ASP A 218 -16.33 21.53 9.16
CA ASP A 218 -17.46 20.63 9.42
C ASP A 218 -17.03 19.22 9.85
N VAL A 219 -15.72 18.98 9.99
CA VAL A 219 -15.12 17.73 10.50
C VAL A 219 -14.35 18.05 11.77
N ASP A 220 -15.09 18.34 12.83
CA ASP A 220 -14.53 18.42 14.16
C ASP A 220 -14.25 17.00 14.67
N LEU A 221 -13.05 16.79 15.22
CA LEU A 221 -12.87 15.70 16.17
C LEU A 221 -13.84 15.96 17.32
N GLN A 222 -14.89 15.13 17.42
CA GLN A 222 -16.00 15.37 18.33
C GLN A 222 -15.60 15.26 19.81
N GLU A 223 -14.48 14.59 20.09
CA GLU A 223 -13.95 14.36 21.43
C GLU A 223 -12.62 15.10 21.63
N GLY A 224 -12.59 16.06 22.55
CA GLY A 224 -11.38 16.76 22.96
C GLY A 224 -11.57 18.27 23.09
N GLU A 225 -10.60 18.91 23.73
CA GLU A 225 -10.53 20.37 23.83
C GLU A 225 -9.94 20.94 22.54
N GLN A 226 -10.69 21.80 21.84
CA GLN A 226 -10.17 22.46 20.63
C GLN A 226 -9.00 23.38 21.00
N ILE A 227 -7.93 23.32 20.21
CA ILE A 227 -6.77 24.19 20.35
C ILE A 227 -6.80 25.27 19.25
N THR A 228 -6.41 26.50 19.58
CA THR A 228 -6.29 27.58 18.60
C THR A 228 -5.04 27.42 17.72
N ALA A 229 -5.02 28.06 16.56
CA ALA A 229 -3.84 28.04 15.69
C ALA A 229 -2.60 28.63 16.39
N ASP A 230 -2.78 29.67 17.20
CA ASP A 230 -1.70 30.32 17.93
C ASP A 230 -1.11 29.38 19.00
N ASP A 231 -1.97 28.73 19.81
CA ASP A 231 -1.53 27.75 20.81
C ASP A 231 -0.84 26.53 20.18
N LEU A 232 -1.28 26.12 18.98
CA LEU A 232 -0.61 25.05 18.23
C LEU A 232 0.80 25.49 17.82
N LEU A 233 0.97 26.70 17.30
CA LEU A 233 2.26 27.23 16.85
C LEU A 233 3.29 27.36 17.98
N ASP A 234 2.85 27.50 19.22
CA ASP A 234 3.71 27.51 20.41
C ASP A 234 4.30 26.12 20.74
N LEU A 235 3.73 25.05 20.19
CA LEU A 235 4.23 23.70 20.40
C LEU A 235 5.42 23.41 19.46
N PRO A 236 6.51 22.77 19.96
CA PRO A 236 7.71 22.52 19.17
C PRO A 236 7.46 21.81 17.84
N MET A 237 6.49 20.89 17.80
CA MET A 237 6.16 20.12 16.60
C MET A 237 5.53 20.96 15.47
N PHE A 238 4.85 22.07 15.81
CA PHE A 238 4.22 22.97 14.85
C PHE A 238 5.08 24.20 14.56
N ALA A 239 6.29 24.27 15.12
CA ALA A 239 7.22 25.35 14.84
C ALA A 239 7.47 25.48 13.33
N GLY A 240 7.25 26.68 12.78
CA GLY A 240 7.35 26.93 11.34
C GLY A 240 6.19 26.41 10.50
N ALA A 241 5.12 25.89 11.11
CA ALA A 241 3.88 25.58 10.40
C ALA A 241 3.14 26.86 9.99
N SER A 242 2.29 26.76 8.97
CA SER A 242 1.48 27.91 8.52
C SER A 242 0.31 28.16 9.46
N GLY A 243 0.34 29.29 10.18
CA GLY A 243 -0.78 29.73 11.02
C GLY A 243 -2.10 29.89 10.25
N THR A 244 -2.03 30.35 8.99
CA THR A 244 -3.19 30.41 8.10
C THR A 244 -3.75 29.03 7.81
N PHE A 245 -2.90 28.03 7.54
CA PHE A 245 -3.35 26.65 7.34
C PHE A 245 -4.02 26.10 8.60
N LEU A 246 -3.39 26.26 9.78
CA LEU A 246 -3.95 25.78 11.04
C LEU A 246 -5.29 26.46 11.36
N SER A 247 -5.42 27.76 11.07
CA SER A 247 -6.67 28.51 11.24
C SER A 247 -7.78 28.03 10.31
N LEU A 248 -7.45 27.69 9.06
CA LEU A 248 -8.40 27.14 8.08
C LEU A 248 -8.77 25.68 8.36
N ASN A 249 -7.98 24.98 9.18
CA ASN A 249 -8.20 23.59 9.58
C ASN A 249 -8.52 23.48 11.09
N ARG A 250 -9.23 24.48 11.63
CA ARG A 250 -9.74 24.45 13.00
C ARG A 250 -10.58 23.18 13.21
N GLY A 251 -10.42 22.52 14.36
CA GLY A 251 -11.08 21.25 14.65
C GLY A 251 -10.35 19.99 14.15
N SER A 252 -9.35 20.14 13.27
CA SER A 252 -8.52 19.02 12.80
C SER A 252 -7.46 18.56 13.81
N VAL A 253 -7.28 19.30 14.90
CA VAL A 253 -6.43 18.95 16.04
C VAL A 253 -7.20 19.24 17.31
N VAL A 254 -7.24 18.26 18.21
CA VAL A 254 -7.84 18.42 19.55
C VAL A 254 -6.90 17.89 20.62
N ARG A 255 -6.98 18.50 21.79
CA ARG A 255 -6.29 18.06 23.00
C ARG A 255 -7.13 17.02 23.70
N ARG A 256 -6.55 15.87 24.01
CA ARG A 256 -7.16 14.84 24.83
C ARG A 256 -6.36 14.63 26.10
N ARG A 257 -7.06 14.50 27.22
CA ARG A 257 -6.48 14.18 28.52
C ARG A 257 -6.97 12.81 28.96
N PHE A 258 -6.03 11.97 29.33
CA PHE A 258 -6.25 10.60 29.77
C PHE A 258 -5.70 10.46 31.19
N ARG A 259 -6.44 9.76 32.05
CA ARG A 259 -5.98 9.41 33.40
C ARG A 259 -5.10 8.18 33.34
N ALA A 260 -4.26 7.99 34.36
CA ALA A 260 -3.51 6.75 34.52
C ALA A 260 -4.43 5.51 34.40
N GLY A 261 -4.10 4.60 33.49
CA GLY A 261 -4.85 3.39 33.18
C GLY A 261 -5.81 3.49 32.00
N ASP A 262 -6.14 4.70 31.52
CA ASP A 262 -7.04 4.90 30.37
C ASP A 262 -6.40 4.39 29.08
N VAL A 263 -7.23 3.82 28.20
CA VAL A 263 -6.80 3.34 26.88
C VAL A 263 -7.06 4.40 25.84
N ILE A 264 -6.01 4.78 25.12
CA ILE A 264 -6.06 5.81 24.08
C ILE A 264 -6.53 5.20 22.75
N CYS A 265 -5.99 4.04 22.37
CA CYS A 265 -6.46 3.25 21.24
C CYS A 265 -6.12 1.76 21.45
N ARG A 266 -6.82 0.86 20.77
CA ARG A 266 -6.60 -0.59 20.86
C ARG A 266 -6.03 -1.16 19.59
N GLU A 267 -5.20 -2.19 19.72
CA GLU A 267 -4.72 -2.96 18.56
C GLU A 267 -5.91 -3.45 17.72
N GLY A 268 -5.78 -3.39 16.39
CA GLY A 268 -6.81 -3.81 15.44
C GLY A 268 -7.92 -2.80 15.19
N GLU A 269 -8.07 -1.75 16.00
CA GLU A 269 -9.06 -0.70 15.73
C GLU A 269 -8.72 0.06 14.45
N TYR A 270 -9.72 0.37 13.63
CA TYR A 270 -9.54 1.29 12.51
C TYR A 270 -9.63 2.72 13.02
N GLY A 271 -8.85 3.62 12.42
CA GLY A 271 -8.87 5.03 12.74
C GLY A 271 -8.39 5.89 11.57
N SER A 272 -8.54 7.20 11.71
CA SER A 272 -8.11 8.19 10.72
C SER A 272 -7.20 9.27 11.32
N THR A 273 -6.81 9.10 12.58
CA THR A 273 -6.08 10.09 13.37
C THR A 273 -4.72 9.58 13.81
N ALA A 274 -3.78 10.50 14.03
CA ALA A 274 -2.51 10.23 14.70
C ALA A 274 -2.47 10.99 16.04
N PHE A 275 -1.64 10.51 16.96
CA PHE A 275 -1.53 11.05 18.31
C PHE A 275 -0.11 11.50 18.60
N TYR A 276 0.04 12.72 19.11
CA TYR A 276 1.30 13.27 19.59
C TYR A 276 1.25 13.51 21.09
N ILE A 277 2.25 13.05 21.82
CA ILE A 277 2.28 13.14 23.29
C ILE A 277 2.83 14.51 23.72
N VAL A 278 1.98 15.34 24.32
CA VAL A 278 2.36 16.65 24.86
C VAL A 278 3.02 16.51 26.23
N SER A 279 2.44 15.66 27.08
CA SER A 279 2.97 15.36 28.41
C SER A 279 2.50 14.00 28.91
N GLY A 280 3.25 13.40 29.84
CA GLY A 280 2.97 12.09 30.40
C GLY A 280 3.69 10.97 29.65
N ARG A 281 3.35 9.73 30.01
CA ARG A 281 3.90 8.50 29.43
C ARG A 281 2.79 7.50 29.16
N VAL A 282 2.97 6.77 28.07
CA VAL A 282 2.06 5.72 27.64
C VAL A 282 2.82 4.41 27.47
N GLU A 283 2.15 3.32 27.79
CA GLU A 283 2.56 1.98 27.44
C GLU A 283 1.98 1.61 26.08
N VAL A 284 2.80 1.02 25.23
CA VAL A 284 2.38 0.45 23.95
C VAL A 284 2.61 -1.04 24.01
N SER A 285 1.56 -1.83 23.76
CA SER A 285 1.64 -3.28 23.86
C SER A 285 0.80 -3.98 22.80
N ILE A 286 1.26 -5.19 22.43
CA ILE A 286 0.44 -6.14 21.67
C ILE A 286 -0.05 -7.22 22.63
N ALA A 287 -1.37 -7.42 22.69
CA ALA A 287 -2.00 -8.39 23.58
C ALA A 287 -2.28 -9.74 22.89
N SER A 288 -1.89 -9.85 21.61
CA SER A 288 -2.06 -11.04 20.80
C SER A 288 -1.14 -12.17 21.29
N PRO A 289 -1.64 -13.42 21.41
CA PRO A 289 -0.89 -14.48 22.06
C PRO A 289 0.34 -14.85 21.24
N LEU A 290 1.53 -14.61 21.78
CA LEU A 290 2.83 -14.97 21.18
C LEU A 290 3.13 -16.48 21.16
N ALA A 291 2.17 -17.32 21.57
CA ALA A 291 2.34 -18.76 21.57
C ALA A 291 1.58 -19.37 20.39
N HIS A 292 2.23 -20.31 19.69
CA HIS A 292 1.54 -21.38 18.95
C HIS A 292 0.43 -21.93 19.84
N VAL A 293 -0.80 -21.82 19.37
CA VAL A 293 -1.96 -22.06 20.20
C VAL A 293 -2.08 -23.56 20.41
N LYS A 294 -1.45 -24.11 21.45
CA LYS A 294 -1.85 -25.41 21.97
C LYS A 294 -3.29 -25.29 22.44
N SER A 295 -4.22 -25.73 21.60
CA SER A 295 -5.59 -25.97 21.98
C SER A 295 -5.58 -27.06 23.07
N GLY A 296 -5.82 -26.64 24.31
CA GLY A 296 -5.95 -27.55 25.43
C GLY A 296 -7.19 -28.43 25.27
N GLY A 297 -7.03 -29.56 24.58
CA GLY A 297 -8.05 -30.60 24.50
C GLY A 297 -8.21 -31.31 25.84
N ALA A 298 -9.23 -30.93 26.61
CA ALA A 298 -9.74 -31.76 27.69
C ALA A 298 -10.37 -33.03 27.08
N GLY A 299 -9.71 -34.19 27.19
CA GLY A 299 -10.33 -35.45 26.77
C GLY A 299 -9.45 -36.67 26.55
N ARG A 300 -8.73 -37.14 27.57
CA ARG A 300 -8.55 -38.56 27.98
C ARG A 300 -7.33 -38.69 28.90
N ALA A 301 -7.60 -38.64 30.20
CA ALA A 301 -6.65 -39.10 31.20
C ALA A 301 -6.65 -40.63 31.23
N THR A 302 -5.65 -41.28 30.64
CA THR A 302 -5.15 -42.58 31.11
C THR A 302 -3.77 -42.91 30.48
N LEU A 303 -2.78 -43.24 31.33
CA LEU A 303 -1.54 -44.00 31.04
C LEU A 303 -0.27 -43.36 30.42
N SER A 304 0.09 -42.09 30.69
CA SER A 304 1.44 -41.60 30.28
C SER A 304 2.27 -40.82 31.32
N ARG A 305 1.88 -40.79 32.60
CA ARG A 305 2.59 -40.02 33.65
C ARG A 305 4.03 -40.48 33.96
N VAL A 306 4.50 -41.61 33.43
CA VAL A 306 5.88 -42.10 33.66
C VAL A 306 6.86 -41.58 32.60
N PHE A 307 6.43 -41.30 31.36
CA PHE A 307 7.32 -40.84 30.28
C PHE A 307 7.54 -39.31 30.25
N GLN A 308 6.74 -38.53 30.99
CA GLN A 308 6.84 -37.07 31.02
C GLN A 308 8.02 -36.52 31.86
N ARG A 309 8.69 -37.36 32.67
CA ARG A 309 9.88 -36.95 33.43
C ARG A 309 11.19 -37.15 32.67
N LEU A 310 11.22 -37.98 31.63
CA LEU A 310 12.41 -38.24 30.81
C LEU A 310 12.50 -37.34 29.57
N SER A 311 11.40 -36.72 29.14
CA SER A 311 11.39 -35.77 28.01
C SER A 311 11.78 -34.33 28.38
N ARG A 312 12.20 -34.06 29.63
CA ARG A 312 12.79 -32.76 30.02
C ARG A 312 14.30 -32.66 29.74
N LEU A 313 14.91 -33.73 29.24
CA LEU A 313 16.35 -33.81 28.93
C LEU A 313 16.66 -33.94 27.43
N VAL A 314 15.64 -33.88 26.57
CA VAL A 314 15.82 -33.76 25.13
C VAL A 314 15.23 -32.42 24.73
N SER A 315 16.03 -31.37 24.89
CA SER A 315 15.93 -30.17 24.08
C SER A 315 15.81 -30.62 22.62
N SER A 316 14.71 -30.29 21.96
CA SER A 316 14.64 -30.44 20.51
C SER A 316 15.71 -29.53 19.93
N ASP A 317 16.67 -30.13 19.22
CA ASP A 317 17.55 -29.41 18.32
C ASP A 317 16.69 -28.52 17.42
N GLU A 318 16.77 -27.21 17.65
CA GLU A 318 16.30 -26.20 16.71
C GLU A 318 17.20 -26.27 15.47
N ASP A 319 16.59 -26.33 14.28
CA ASP A 319 17.27 -26.42 13.01
C ASP A 319 18.16 -25.17 12.77
N PRO A 320 19.50 -25.29 12.60
CA PRO A 320 20.41 -24.14 12.66
C PRO A 320 20.40 -23.22 11.43
N ARG A 321 19.52 -23.43 10.43
CA ARG A 321 19.57 -22.71 9.15
C ARG A 321 18.59 -21.54 9.02
N GLU A 322 17.69 -21.35 9.98
CA GLU A 322 16.86 -20.14 10.11
C GLU A 322 16.77 -19.64 11.56
N ALA A 323 17.92 -19.62 12.25
CA ALA A 323 18.12 -18.94 13.54
C ALA A 323 18.11 -17.40 13.41
N GLY A 324 17.17 -16.84 12.66
CA GLY A 324 16.89 -15.41 12.54
C GLY A 324 15.67 -15.01 13.36
N GLY A 325 15.51 -15.55 14.58
CA GLY A 325 14.37 -15.22 15.44
C GLY A 325 14.24 -13.71 15.61
N HIS A 326 13.19 -13.13 15.03
CA HIS A 326 12.98 -11.69 15.07
C HIS A 326 12.82 -11.25 16.53
N ARG A 327 13.84 -10.59 17.07
CA ARG A 327 13.84 -10.08 18.46
C ARG A 327 12.77 -9.00 18.68
N PHE A 328 12.31 -8.35 17.62
CA PHE A 328 11.41 -7.20 17.70
C PHE A 328 10.23 -7.30 16.74
N ILE A 329 9.07 -6.83 17.21
CA ILE A 329 7.81 -6.72 16.47
C ILE A 329 7.66 -5.25 16.01
N PRO A 330 7.56 -5.00 14.70
CA PRO A 330 7.35 -3.65 14.19
C PRO A 330 5.95 -3.15 14.55
N ILE A 331 5.85 -1.87 14.93
CA ILE A 331 4.59 -1.19 15.21
C ILE A 331 4.61 0.23 14.62
N ASP A 332 3.44 0.83 14.57
CA ASP A 332 3.16 2.20 14.12
C ASP A 332 3.51 3.24 15.20
N ALA A 333 4.78 3.22 15.62
CA ALA A 333 5.37 4.12 16.60
C ALA A 333 6.88 4.29 16.36
N SER A 334 7.49 5.22 17.13
CA SER A 334 8.94 5.45 17.18
C SER A 334 9.73 4.24 17.68
N VAL A 335 9.11 3.27 18.33
CA VAL A 335 9.77 2.09 18.92
C VAL A 335 9.29 0.79 18.26
N ALA A 336 10.00 -0.31 18.50
CA ALA A 336 9.55 -1.67 18.21
C ALA A 336 9.38 -2.42 19.54
N LEU A 337 8.52 -3.44 19.55
CA LEU A 337 8.22 -4.21 20.77
C LEU A 337 9.11 -5.45 20.85
N GLU A 338 9.61 -5.82 22.02
CA GLU A 338 10.38 -7.07 22.15
C GLU A 338 9.47 -8.28 21.93
N HIS A 339 9.93 -9.28 21.16
CA HIS A 339 9.11 -10.44 20.82
C HIS A 339 8.66 -11.24 22.05
N ASN A 340 9.54 -11.42 23.04
CA ASN A 340 9.21 -12.20 24.25
C ASN A 340 8.35 -11.42 25.27
N ASN A 341 8.41 -10.09 25.22
CA ASN A 341 7.66 -9.20 26.08
C ASN A 341 7.24 -7.96 25.27
N PRO A 342 6.11 -8.02 24.56
CA PRO A 342 5.75 -7.07 23.51
C PRO A 342 5.18 -5.79 24.12
N VAL A 343 5.99 -5.10 24.91
CA VAL A 343 5.66 -3.90 25.66
C VAL A 343 6.79 -2.89 25.52
N ALA A 344 6.45 -1.65 25.20
CA ALA A 344 7.37 -0.52 25.20
C ALA A 344 6.69 0.71 25.80
N GLN A 345 7.46 1.78 26.06
CA GLN A 345 6.93 3.04 26.56
C GLN A 345 7.22 4.17 25.57
N LEU A 346 6.24 5.05 25.38
CA LEU A 346 6.40 6.32 24.69
C LEU A 346 6.17 7.46 25.70
N GLY A 347 6.88 8.56 25.51
CA GLY A 347 6.76 9.75 26.33
C GLY A 347 6.57 11.02 25.50
N ARG A 348 6.73 12.16 26.17
CA ARG A 348 6.64 13.48 25.56
C ARG A 348 7.42 13.60 24.25
N ASP A 349 6.81 14.32 23.31
CA ASP A 349 7.27 14.61 21.95
C ASP A 349 7.31 13.39 21.00
N GLU A 350 6.71 12.26 21.38
CA GLU A 350 6.60 11.08 20.52
C GLU A 350 5.23 10.98 19.84
N LEU A 351 5.23 10.36 18.66
CA LEU A 351 4.08 10.22 17.78
C LEU A 351 3.75 8.72 17.62
N PHE A 352 2.46 8.39 17.58
CA PHE A 352 1.97 7.06 17.24
C PHE A 352 0.68 7.14 16.42
N GLY A 353 0.41 6.07 15.65
CA GLY A 353 -0.79 6.03 14.81
C GLY A 353 -0.64 6.72 13.45
N GLU A 354 0.59 6.98 12.99
CA GLU A 354 0.89 7.63 11.71
C GLU A 354 0.37 6.81 10.54
N MET A 355 0.64 5.50 10.52
CA MET A 355 0.21 4.59 9.46
C MET A 355 -1.30 4.46 9.40
N THR A 356 -1.96 4.39 10.56
CA THR A 356 -3.42 4.43 10.61
C THR A 356 -3.96 5.72 9.98
N CYS A 357 -3.37 6.86 10.32
CA CYS A 357 -3.78 8.15 9.79
C CYS A 357 -3.55 8.29 8.27
N LEU A 358 -2.36 7.90 7.77
CA LEU A 358 -1.94 8.12 6.37
C LEU A 358 -2.43 7.04 5.42
N SER A 359 -2.41 5.77 5.83
CA SER A 359 -2.69 4.62 4.98
C SER A 359 -3.97 3.87 5.35
N MET A 360 -4.74 4.33 6.36
CA MET A 360 -5.95 3.67 6.87
C MET A 360 -5.71 2.23 7.37
N TYR A 361 -4.50 1.93 7.83
CA TYR A 361 -4.23 0.64 8.45
C TYR A 361 -4.80 0.57 9.87
N PRO A 362 -5.24 -0.62 10.32
CA PRO A 362 -5.60 -0.84 11.72
C PRO A 362 -4.47 -0.45 12.67
N ARG A 363 -4.82 -0.02 13.88
CA ARG A 363 -3.87 0.26 14.95
C ARG A 363 -3.00 -0.98 15.19
N SER A 364 -1.69 -0.82 15.09
CA SER A 364 -0.72 -1.90 15.25
C SER A 364 -0.59 -2.42 16.69
N ALA A 365 -0.94 -1.60 17.68
CA ALA A 365 -0.78 -1.89 19.09
C ALA A 365 -1.84 -1.17 19.95
N THR A 366 -2.03 -1.66 21.17
CA THR A 366 -2.82 -0.98 22.20
C THR A 366 -1.95 0.04 22.89
N VAL A 367 -2.48 1.25 23.10
CA VAL A 367 -1.79 2.34 23.80
C VAL A 367 -2.56 2.74 25.04
N ARG A 368 -1.90 2.71 26.20
CA ARG A 368 -2.49 2.99 27.52
C ARG A 368 -1.70 4.06 28.25
N ALA A 369 -2.37 5.03 28.86
CA ALA A 369 -1.74 6.01 29.73
C ALA A 369 -1.19 5.34 31.00
N LEU A 370 0.10 5.50 31.31
CA LEU A 370 0.71 5.03 32.56
C LEU A 370 0.52 6.02 33.70
N GLU A 371 0.41 7.29 33.34
CA GLU A 371 0.19 8.44 34.22
C GLU A 371 -0.79 9.39 33.53
N ASP A 372 -1.19 10.46 34.21
CA ASP A 372 -2.04 11.47 33.59
C ASP A 372 -1.31 12.05 32.37
N THR A 373 -1.89 11.81 31.19
CA THR A 373 -1.25 12.01 29.89
C THR A 373 -2.09 12.96 29.05
N GLU A 374 -1.43 13.92 28.41
CA GLU A 374 -2.04 14.83 27.45
C GLU A 374 -1.50 14.52 26.06
N VAL A 375 -2.39 14.34 25.10
CA VAL A 375 -2.05 14.09 23.70
C VAL A 375 -2.80 15.04 22.77
N LEU A 376 -2.20 15.33 21.62
CA LEU A 376 -2.89 15.91 20.49
C LEU A 376 -3.34 14.80 19.57
N GLU A 377 -4.65 14.69 19.37
CA GLU A 377 -5.21 13.87 18.30
C GLU A 377 -5.38 14.75 17.05
N MET A 378 -4.89 14.29 15.90
CA MET A 378 -4.92 15.07 14.65
C MET A 378 -5.34 14.25 13.44
N LEU A 379 -6.01 14.92 12.50
CA LEU A 379 -6.44 14.36 11.22
C LEU A 379 -5.30 14.33 10.18
N ARG A 380 -5.52 13.53 9.12
CA ARG A 380 -4.57 13.29 8.02
C ARG A 380 -4.02 14.57 7.38
N ASN A 381 -4.87 15.55 7.11
CA ASN A 381 -4.48 16.83 6.50
C ASN A 381 -3.40 17.54 7.33
N VAL A 382 -3.52 17.51 8.66
CA VAL A 382 -2.55 18.13 9.57
C VAL A 382 -1.27 17.32 9.61
N LEU A 383 -1.34 15.99 9.79
CA LEU A 383 -0.17 15.13 9.79
C LEU A 383 0.62 15.24 8.47
N TYR A 384 -0.08 15.24 7.34
CA TYR A 384 0.53 15.38 6.01
C TYR A 384 1.21 16.74 5.82
N MET A 385 0.64 17.82 6.37
CA MET A 385 1.27 19.14 6.38
C MET A 385 2.54 19.13 7.25
N LEU A 386 2.48 18.54 8.44
CA LEU A 386 3.62 18.42 9.35
C LEU A 386 4.77 17.64 8.72
N GLN A 387 4.49 16.53 8.02
CA GLN A 387 5.51 15.77 7.28
C GLN A 387 6.24 16.58 6.20
N LYS A 388 5.64 17.66 5.69
CA LYS A 388 6.26 18.60 4.74
C LYS A 388 6.97 19.77 5.41
N ASN A 389 6.75 19.98 6.71
CA ASN A 389 7.41 21.03 7.47
C ASN A 389 8.86 20.61 7.77
N ARG A 390 9.82 21.46 7.36
CA ARG A 390 11.26 21.21 7.53
C ARG A 390 11.67 21.10 9.00
N THR A 391 11.12 21.95 9.87
CA THR A 391 11.42 21.97 11.31
C THR A 391 10.93 20.70 11.97
N PHE A 392 9.69 20.30 11.67
CA PHE A 392 9.12 19.06 12.18
C PHE A 392 9.92 17.84 11.72
N LYS A 393 10.28 17.78 10.43
CA LYS A 393 11.09 16.69 9.88
C LYS A 393 12.46 16.59 10.55
N ALA A 394 13.14 17.71 10.75
CA ALA A 394 14.44 17.74 11.42
C ALA A 394 14.36 17.24 12.87
N GLU A 395 13.30 17.61 13.60
CA GLU A 395 13.08 17.14 14.97
C GLU A 395 12.75 15.64 15.00
N LEU A 396 11.92 15.15 14.08
CA LEU A 396 11.61 13.72 13.93
C LEU A 396 12.88 12.91 13.62
N GLU A 397 13.70 13.39 12.69
CA GLU A 397 15.00 12.79 12.36
C GLU A 397 15.93 12.73 13.58
N ARG A 398 16.06 13.83 14.32
CA ARG A 398 16.87 13.88 15.54
C ARG A 398 16.41 12.86 16.58
N ARG A 399 15.10 12.79 16.85
CA ARG A 399 14.55 11.83 17.82
C ARG A 399 14.71 10.39 17.36
N TYR A 400 14.51 10.14 16.07
CA TYR A 400 14.71 8.82 15.48
C TYR A 400 16.16 8.36 15.66
N ARG A 401 17.14 9.24 15.38
CA ARG A 401 18.58 9.01 15.59
C ARG A 401 18.92 8.71 17.06
N GLU A 402 18.34 9.45 18.00
CA GLU A 402 18.61 9.33 19.43
C GLU A 402 18.00 8.07 20.06
N ARG A 403 16.74 7.73 19.71
CA ARG A 403 15.93 6.79 20.49
C ARG A 403 15.48 5.54 19.73
N ALA A 404 15.31 5.63 18.41
CA ALA A 404 14.67 4.59 17.61
C ALA A 404 15.65 3.80 16.73
N LEU A 405 16.71 4.45 16.26
CA LEU A 405 17.65 3.87 15.30
C LEU A 405 18.29 2.58 15.82
N ALA A 406 18.70 2.56 17.08
CA ALA A 406 19.31 1.39 17.69
C ALA A 406 18.39 0.16 17.64
N THR A 407 17.15 0.32 18.09
CA THR A 407 16.14 -0.75 18.09
C THR A 407 15.74 -1.14 16.67
N HIS A 408 15.62 -0.17 15.76
CA HIS A 408 15.29 -0.46 14.35
C HIS A 408 16.42 -1.25 13.67
N LEU A 409 17.69 -0.84 13.82
CA LEU A 409 18.82 -1.60 13.31
C LEU A 409 18.80 -3.02 13.87
N ARG A 410 18.67 -3.20 15.18
CA ARG A 410 18.61 -4.53 15.81
C ARG A 410 17.40 -5.38 15.41
N SER A 411 16.35 -4.78 14.85
CA SER A 411 15.20 -5.52 14.30
C SER A 411 15.48 -6.14 12.93
N VAL A 412 16.48 -5.62 12.21
CA VAL A 412 16.95 -6.18 10.95
C VAL A 412 17.86 -7.38 11.27
N PRO A 413 17.57 -8.61 10.80
CA PRO A 413 18.34 -9.80 11.15
C PRO A 413 19.86 -9.65 10.96
N MET A 414 20.26 -9.02 9.86
CA MET A 414 21.66 -8.70 9.51
C MET A 414 22.38 -7.85 10.57
N PHE A 415 21.63 -6.98 11.26
CA PHE A 415 22.16 -6.03 12.23
C PHE A 415 21.74 -6.36 13.68
N ALA A 416 21.21 -7.56 13.94
CA ALA A 416 20.66 -7.94 15.24
C ALA A 416 21.69 -7.84 16.39
N ASP A 417 22.96 -8.13 16.11
CA ASP A 417 24.06 -8.15 17.08
C ASP A 417 25.12 -7.05 16.82
N VAL A 418 24.73 -5.92 16.22
CA VAL A 418 25.65 -4.80 16.00
C VAL A 418 26.08 -4.15 17.32
N SER A 419 27.34 -3.73 17.37
CA SER A 419 27.90 -3.02 18.52
C SER A 419 27.31 -1.62 18.68
N GLU A 420 27.37 -1.07 19.89
CA GLU A 420 27.01 0.34 20.12
C GLU A 420 27.90 1.29 19.31
N ASP A 421 29.15 0.94 19.05
CA ASP A 421 30.05 1.74 18.19
C ASP A 421 29.51 1.85 16.75
N PHE A 422 28.97 0.75 16.21
CA PHE A 422 28.32 0.76 14.89
C PHE A 422 27.10 1.68 14.85
N ILE A 423 26.22 1.58 15.85
CA ILE A 423 25.01 2.39 15.94
C ILE A 423 25.38 3.87 16.07
N ASN A 424 26.34 4.20 16.95
CA ASN A 424 26.81 5.56 17.14
C ASN A 424 27.45 6.15 15.88
N HIS A 425 28.18 5.34 15.10
CA HIS A 425 28.76 5.78 13.83
C HIS A 425 27.69 6.18 12.80
N LEU A 426 26.58 5.44 12.73
CA LEU A 426 25.49 5.73 11.80
C LEU A 426 24.57 6.87 12.25
N ARG A 427 24.55 7.20 13.54
CA ARG A 427 23.57 8.14 14.12
C ARG A 427 23.51 9.48 13.38
N ASP A 428 24.65 10.02 12.94
CA ASP A 428 24.69 11.31 12.25
C ASP A 428 24.77 11.24 10.72
N ARG A 429 24.79 10.02 10.17
CA ARG A 429 25.00 9.74 8.74
C ARG A 429 23.76 9.16 8.05
N ILE A 430 22.62 9.24 8.71
CA ILE A 430 21.34 8.76 8.17
C ILE A 430 20.39 9.92 7.84
N THR A 431 19.64 9.78 6.76
CA THR A 431 18.59 10.75 6.38
C THR A 431 17.24 10.03 6.31
N LEU A 432 16.16 10.66 6.79
CA LEU A 432 14.82 10.10 6.59
C LEU A 432 14.26 10.65 5.29
N ILE A 433 13.79 9.75 4.41
CA ILE A 433 13.18 10.13 3.14
C ILE A 433 11.80 9.47 3.01
N SER A 434 10.83 10.23 2.52
CA SER A 434 9.44 9.79 2.45
C SER A 434 8.96 9.74 1.00
N PHE A 435 8.22 8.70 0.66
CA PHE A 435 7.64 8.45 -0.65
C PHE A 435 6.13 8.31 -0.55
N GLN A 436 5.43 8.82 -1.56
CA GLN A 436 3.99 8.65 -1.71
C GLN A 436 3.66 7.33 -2.41
N PRO A 437 2.44 6.79 -2.22
CA PRO A 437 1.99 5.60 -2.94
C PRO A 437 2.19 5.74 -4.45
N GLY A 438 2.79 4.74 -5.08
CA GLY A 438 3.10 4.67 -6.51
C GLY A 438 4.42 5.35 -6.92
N GLN A 439 5.11 6.05 -6.02
CA GLN A 439 6.41 6.65 -6.34
C GLN A 439 7.51 5.58 -6.44
N VAL A 440 8.33 5.68 -7.48
CA VAL A 440 9.50 4.82 -7.67
C VAL A 440 10.66 5.36 -6.83
N ILE A 441 11.22 4.52 -5.97
CA ILE A 441 12.37 4.83 -5.11
C ILE A 441 13.65 4.83 -5.97
N PHE A 442 13.86 3.78 -6.75
CA PHE A 442 14.86 3.71 -7.81
C PHE A 442 14.47 2.65 -8.86
N ARG A 443 14.99 2.75 -10.08
CA ARG A 443 14.74 1.80 -11.17
C ARG A 443 15.91 0.85 -11.35
N GLN A 444 15.60 -0.35 -11.84
CA GLN A 444 16.61 -1.27 -12.34
C GLN A 444 17.48 -0.57 -13.41
N GLY A 445 18.80 -0.70 -13.27
CA GLY A 445 19.80 -0.07 -14.13
C GLY A 445 20.28 1.30 -13.66
N ASP A 446 19.60 1.94 -12.71
CA ASP A 446 20.06 3.22 -12.14
C ASP A 446 21.41 3.02 -11.41
N ALA A 447 22.21 4.08 -11.27
CA ALA A 447 23.42 4.00 -10.46
C ALA A 447 23.07 3.74 -8.98
N ALA A 448 23.85 2.88 -8.31
CA ALA A 448 23.65 2.63 -6.89
C ALA A 448 24.31 3.74 -6.05
N ASP A 449 23.47 4.57 -5.41
CA ASP A 449 23.88 5.78 -4.69
C ASP A 449 23.59 5.73 -3.17
N SER A 450 22.77 4.79 -2.72
CA SER A 450 22.34 4.70 -1.32
C SER A 450 21.79 3.32 -0.95
N PHE A 451 21.96 2.98 0.32
CA PHE A 451 21.33 1.85 0.98
C PHE A 451 20.14 2.35 1.80
N TYR A 452 19.06 1.55 1.88
CA TYR A 452 17.84 1.97 2.56
C TYR A 452 17.33 0.91 3.54
N LEU A 453 16.88 1.37 4.71
CA LEU A 453 16.08 0.57 5.66
C LEU A 453 14.63 1.04 5.62
N VAL A 454 13.68 0.12 5.58
CA VAL A 454 12.26 0.46 5.59
C VAL A 454 11.83 0.79 7.02
N ARG A 455 11.52 2.06 7.33
CA ARG A 455 10.98 2.48 8.64
C ARG A 455 9.46 2.35 8.69
N ILE A 456 8.78 2.80 7.65
CA ILE A 456 7.32 2.85 7.55
C ILE A 456 6.92 2.44 6.12
N GLY A 457 5.79 1.75 5.98
CA GLY A 457 5.19 1.40 4.70
C GLY A 457 5.73 0.13 4.04
N PHE A 458 5.32 -0.09 2.80
CA PHE A 458 5.60 -1.26 1.98
C PHE A 458 6.23 -0.89 0.64
N VAL A 459 7.29 -1.61 0.29
CA VAL A 459 8.02 -1.44 -0.97
C VAL A 459 7.87 -2.69 -1.83
N LYS A 460 7.43 -2.51 -3.07
CA LYS A 460 7.45 -3.55 -4.11
C LYS A 460 8.82 -3.58 -4.77
N VAL A 461 9.48 -4.73 -4.76
CA VAL A 461 10.71 -4.98 -5.51
C VAL A 461 10.37 -5.80 -6.74
N SER A 462 10.70 -5.28 -7.91
CA SER A 462 10.37 -5.91 -9.18
C SER A 462 11.51 -5.79 -10.19
N GLN A 463 11.61 -6.76 -11.10
CA GLN A 463 12.61 -6.78 -12.14
C GLN A 463 11.92 -6.83 -13.50
N SER A 464 12.36 -5.96 -14.41
CA SER A 464 11.85 -5.87 -15.77
C SER A 464 12.65 -6.77 -16.70
N PHE A 465 11.94 -7.53 -17.53
CA PHE A 465 12.50 -8.43 -18.53
C PHE A 465 11.78 -8.27 -19.89
N PRO A 466 12.37 -8.75 -21.00
CA PRO A 466 11.64 -8.87 -22.25
C PRO A 466 10.41 -9.76 -22.06
N GLY A 467 9.20 -9.17 -22.11
CA GLY A 467 7.93 -9.87 -21.90
C GLY A 467 7.15 -9.47 -20.64
N GLY A 468 7.72 -8.65 -19.74
CA GLY A 468 6.95 -8.10 -18.61
C GLY A 468 7.78 -7.75 -17.38
N GLU A 469 7.09 -7.39 -16.30
CA GLU A 469 7.66 -7.12 -14.98
C GLU A 469 7.36 -8.28 -14.04
N ILE A 470 8.37 -8.72 -13.28
CA ILE A 470 8.22 -9.78 -12.27
C ILE A 470 8.42 -9.17 -10.90
N VAL A 471 7.45 -9.35 -10.00
CA VAL A 471 7.59 -8.95 -8.60
C VAL A 471 8.46 -9.97 -7.87
N LEU A 472 9.63 -9.52 -7.41
CA LEU A 472 10.58 -10.35 -6.68
C LEU A 472 10.15 -10.53 -5.23
N LYS A 473 9.95 -9.43 -4.51
CA LYS A 473 9.67 -9.42 -3.08
C LYS A 473 8.89 -8.16 -2.68
N TYR A 474 8.19 -8.24 -1.56
CA TYR A 474 7.64 -7.08 -0.88
C TYR A 474 8.41 -6.87 0.41
N LEU A 475 8.83 -5.64 0.65
CA LEU A 475 9.61 -5.26 1.83
C LEU A 475 8.73 -4.40 2.74
N ALA A 476 8.78 -4.68 4.03
CA ALA A 476 8.06 -3.97 5.08
C ALA A 476 9.04 -3.46 6.15
N ARG A 477 8.55 -2.85 7.23
CA ARG A 477 9.39 -2.38 8.32
C ARG A 477 10.30 -3.50 8.87
N GLY A 478 11.59 -3.20 9.00
CA GLY A 478 12.63 -4.18 9.38
C GLY A 478 13.33 -4.86 8.20
N ASP A 479 12.85 -4.63 6.97
CA ASP A 479 13.56 -5.02 5.75
C ASP A 479 14.46 -3.89 5.23
N TYR A 480 15.31 -4.23 4.28
CA TYR A 480 16.24 -3.29 3.64
C TYR A 480 16.37 -3.54 2.14
N LEU A 481 16.87 -2.54 1.42
CA LEU A 481 17.06 -2.56 -0.02
C LEU A 481 18.27 -1.74 -0.49
N GLY A 482 18.79 -2.11 -1.65
CA GLY A 482 19.79 -1.34 -2.40
C GLY A 482 21.24 -1.76 -2.16
N GLU A 483 21.47 -2.78 -1.34
CA GLU A 483 22.78 -3.33 -1.00
C GLU A 483 23.54 -3.91 -2.19
N ILE A 484 22.84 -4.62 -3.09
CA ILE A 484 23.48 -5.39 -4.16
C ILE A 484 24.27 -4.47 -5.10
N GLY A 485 23.67 -3.34 -5.49
CA GLY A 485 24.30 -2.37 -6.36
C GLY A 485 25.54 -1.71 -5.72
N LEU A 486 25.49 -1.44 -4.41
CA LEU A 486 26.59 -0.79 -3.68
C LEU A 486 27.77 -1.73 -3.42
N LEU A 487 27.51 -3.00 -3.09
CA LEU A 487 28.56 -3.99 -2.81
C LEU A 487 29.31 -4.41 -4.07
N ARG A 488 28.65 -4.40 -5.23
CA ARG A 488 29.25 -4.82 -6.51
C ARG A 488 29.68 -3.67 -7.41
N GLY A 489 29.67 -2.43 -6.89
CA GLY A 489 30.17 -1.23 -7.57
C GLY A 489 29.43 -0.90 -8.88
N GLY A 490 28.12 -1.11 -8.93
CA GLY A 490 27.36 -1.14 -10.18
C GLY A 490 25.99 -0.47 -10.14
N ALA A 491 25.09 -1.02 -10.95
CA ALA A 491 23.73 -0.54 -11.12
C ALA A 491 22.73 -1.25 -10.20
N ARG A 492 21.57 -0.64 -9.97
CA ARG A 492 20.42 -1.24 -9.30
C ARG A 492 19.98 -2.48 -10.06
N THR A 493 19.82 -3.61 -9.37
CA THR A 493 19.42 -4.89 -9.98
C THR A 493 17.92 -5.03 -10.18
N ALA A 494 17.13 -4.23 -9.46
CA ALA A 494 15.67 -4.26 -9.48
C ALA A 494 15.11 -2.83 -9.32
N THR A 495 13.86 -2.65 -9.75
CA THR A 495 13.04 -1.48 -9.50
C THR A 495 12.37 -1.61 -8.14
N CYS A 496 12.42 -0.56 -7.32
CA CYS A 496 11.73 -0.49 -6.03
C CYS A 496 10.67 0.61 -6.07
N THR A 497 9.42 0.27 -5.75
CA THR A 497 8.27 1.20 -5.80
C THR A 497 7.54 1.22 -4.47
N ALA A 498 7.23 2.40 -3.95
CA ALA A 498 6.39 2.56 -2.76
C ALA A 498 4.95 2.16 -3.09
N LEU A 499 4.36 1.23 -2.35
CA LEU A 499 2.96 0.84 -2.54
C LEU A 499 2.01 1.73 -1.75
N ASP A 500 2.47 2.22 -0.61
CA ASP A 500 1.73 3.10 0.28
C ASP A 500 2.63 4.29 0.69
N HIS A 501 2.30 4.95 1.81
CA HIS A 501 3.19 5.94 2.38
C HIS A 501 4.41 5.25 3.00
N VAL A 502 5.55 5.39 2.33
CA VAL A 502 6.81 4.77 2.74
C VAL A 502 7.74 5.80 3.32
N GLU A 503 8.38 5.47 4.43
CA GLU A 503 9.54 6.21 4.92
C GLU A 503 10.75 5.30 5.07
N LEU A 504 11.86 5.73 4.49
CA LEU A 504 13.12 5.00 4.47
C LEU A 504 14.19 5.75 5.26
N VAL A 505 15.04 4.99 5.95
CA VAL A 505 16.31 5.46 6.46
C VAL A 505 17.33 5.30 5.33
N GLN A 506 17.81 6.41 4.78
CA GLN A 506 18.82 6.45 3.75
C GLN A 506 20.21 6.53 4.36
N ILE A 507 21.11 5.65 3.91
CA ILE A 507 22.56 5.71 4.14
C ILE A 507 23.21 5.92 2.77
N HIS A 508 23.92 7.04 2.59
CA HIS A 508 24.59 7.35 1.33
C HIS A 508 25.72 6.36 1.02
N ALA A 509 26.06 6.21 -0.27
CA ALA A 509 27.09 5.26 -0.71
C ALA A 509 28.42 5.43 0.04
N ASP A 510 28.92 6.66 0.19
CA ASP A 510 30.20 6.92 0.87
C ASP A 510 30.18 6.47 2.33
N ASP A 511 29.09 6.77 3.05
CA ASP A 511 28.88 6.33 4.43
C ASP A 511 28.73 4.81 4.53
N PHE A 512 28.03 4.19 3.56
CA PHE A 512 27.88 2.75 3.48
C PHE A 512 29.24 2.05 3.26
N HIS A 513 30.06 2.55 2.34
CA HIS A 513 31.38 1.97 2.06
C HIS A 513 32.37 2.20 3.21
N GLU A 514 32.30 3.35 3.88
CA GLU A 514 33.04 3.58 5.13
C GLU A 514 32.62 2.61 6.23
N MET A 515 31.32 2.41 6.39
CA MET A 515 30.74 1.44 7.32
C MET A 515 31.24 0.01 7.02
N MET A 516 31.23 -0.42 5.76
CA MET A 516 31.72 -1.75 5.37
C MET A 516 33.22 -1.94 5.69
N ARG A 517 34.05 -0.91 5.44
CA ARG A 517 35.48 -0.96 5.79
C ARG A 517 35.73 -1.05 7.30
N ARG A 518 34.91 -0.36 8.10
CA ARG A 518 35.07 -0.30 9.56
C ARG A 518 34.53 -1.54 10.27
N PHE A 519 33.55 -2.22 9.69
CA PHE A 519 32.89 -3.38 10.31
C PHE A 519 32.87 -4.59 9.34
N PRO A 520 34.01 -5.30 9.19
CA PRO A 520 34.16 -6.40 8.24
C PRO A 520 33.15 -7.55 8.44
N ASP A 521 32.83 -7.90 9.69
CA ASP A 521 31.85 -8.95 10.01
C ASP A 521 30.46 -8.67 9.41
N ILE A 522 30.09 -7.39 9.31
CA ILE A 522 28.83 -6.96 8.71
C ILE A 522 28.94 -7.02 7.18
N GLN A 523 30.08 -6.60 6.63
CA GLN A 523 30.36 -6.68 5.20
C GLN A 523 30.29 -8.12 4.68
N GLU A 524 30.88 -9.08 5.41
CA GLU A 524 30.83 -10.50 5.05
C GLU A 524 29.39 -11.02 5.00
N ARG A 525 28.60 -10.76 6.04
CA ARG A 525 27.19 -11.18 6.09
C ARG A 525 26.35 -10.53 4.98
N LEU A 526 26.51 -9.23 4.75
CA LEU A 526 25.81 -8.50 3.67
C LEU A 526 26.17 -9.03 2.29
N THR A 527 27.45 -9.37 2.07
CA THR A 527 27.92 -9.93 0.80
C THR A 527 27.37 -11.32 0.55
N ALA A 528 27.35 -12.18 1.59
CA ALA A 528 26.77 -13.52 1.50
C ALA A 528 25.28 -13.50 1.15
N GLU A 529 24.51 -12.64 1.82
CA GLU A 529 23.07 -12.46 1.58
C GLU A 529 22.80 -11.86 0.19
N ALA A 530 23.60 -10.87 -0.24
CA ALA A 530 23.50 -10.32 -1.60
C ALA A 530 23.76 -11.39 -2.67
N HIS A 531 24.72 -12.29 -2.43
CA HIS A 531 24.99 -13.42 -3.33
C HIS A 531 23.82 -14.42 -3.37
N ALA A 532 23.25 -14.78 -2.21
CA ALA A 532 22.09 -15.67 -2.13
C ALA A 532 20.89 -15.11 -2.90
N ARG A 533 20.51 -13.84 -2.63
CA ARG A 533 19.42 -13.14 -3.33
C ARG A 533 19.61 -13.12 -4.85
N MET A 534 20.84 -12.95 -5.32
CA MET A 534 21.13 -12.95 -6.76
C MET A 534 20.99 -14.34 -7.38
N GLY A 535 21.46 -15.39 -6.71
CA GLY A 535 21.29 -16.76 -7.16
C GLY A 535 19.80 -17.10 -7.32
N GLU A 536 18.99 -16.78 -6.32
CA GLU A 536 17.54 -17.01 -6.35
C GLU A 536 16.84 -16.21 -7.46
N ASN A 537 17.19 -14.93 -7.62
CA ASN A 537 16.62 -14.09 -8.68
C ASN A 537 16.99 -14.61 -10.08
N GLN A 538 18.22 -15.11 -10.25
CA GLN A 538 18.70 -15.71 -11.51
C GLN A 538 17.95 -17.01 -11.82
N GLU A 539 17.83 -17.92 -10.85
CA GLU A 539 17.04 -19.16 -11.00
C GLU A 539 15.56 -18.87 -11.29
N ARG A 540 15.02 -17.79 -10.71
CA ARG A 540 13.65 -17.35 -10.96
C ARG A 540 13.48 -16.80 -12.36
N HIS A 541 14.46 -16.07 -12.88
CA HIS A 541 14.48 -15.59 -14.24
C HIS A 541 14.56 -16.75 -15.25
N GLU A 542 15.45 -17.71 -15.04
CA GLU A 542 15.60 -18.90 -15.91
C GLU A 542 14.32 -19.72 -15.99
N ARG A 543 13.56 -19.83 -14.88
CA ARG A 543 12.25 -20.49 -14.83
C ARG A 543 11.14 -19.76 -15.60
N VAL A 544 11.24 -18.44 -15.77
CA VAL A 544 10.19 -17.63 -16.41
C VAL A 544 10.40 -17.50 -17.91
N VAL A 545 11.67 -17.48 -18.37
CA VAL A 545 12.03 -17.38 -19.80
C VAL A 545 11.70 -18.67 -20.59
N SER A 546 11.51 -19.80 -19.92
CA SER A 546 11.17 -21.08 -20.55
C SER A 546 9.69 -21.27 -20.91
N LEU A 547 8.82 -20.27 -20.65
CA LEU A 547 7.37 -20.35 -20.94
C LEU A 547 7.02 -19.69 -22.29
N PRO A 548 6.33 -20.38 -23.22
CA PRO A 548 5.91 -19.81 -24.50
C PRO A 548 4.96 -18.61 -24.33
N MET A 549 5.14 -17.60 -25.19
CA MET A 549 4.42 -16.32 -25.22
C MET A 549 2.88 -16.42 -25.32
N GLY A 550 2.34 -17.60 -25.68
CA GLY A 550 0.91 -17.87 -25.85
C GLY A 550 0.11 -17.97 -24.55
N ASP A 551 0.78 -18.20 -23.41
CA ASP A 551 0.12 -18.49 -22.14
C ASP A 551 -0.06 -17.24 -21.25
N PHE A 552 0.33 -16.05 -21.73
CA PHE A 552 0.25 -14.79 -20.98
C PHE A 552 -1.18 -14.28 -20.75
N LEU A 553 -2.19 -14.90 -21.37
CA LEU A 553 -3.57 -14.44 -21.32
C LEU A 553 -4.48 -15.60 -20.88
N THR A 554 -4.88 -15.64 -19.60
CA THR A 554 -6.28 -15.75 -19.11
C THR A 554 -6.36 -15.86 -17.57
N GLN A 555 -6.98 -14.84 -16.95
CA GLN A 555 -7.84 -14.86 -15.74
C GLN A 555 -7.45 -15.74 -14.53
N GLY A 556 -6.39 -15.35 -13.81
CA GLY A 556 -6.30 -15.56 -12.35
C GLY A 556 -5.82 -16.93 -11.84
N LEU A 557 -5.72 -17.95 -12.70
CA LEU A 557 -5.04 -19.23 -12.37
C LEU A 557 -3.52 -19.18 -12.64
N MET A 558 -3.08 -18.26 -13.49
CA MET A 558 -1.68 -18.10 -13.93
C MET A 558 -0.75 -17.44 -12.90
N GLU A 559 -1.33 -16.75 -11.91
CA GLU A 559 -0.57 -16.15 -10.80
C GLU A 559 -0.21 -17.19 -9.73
N ALA A 560 -0.86 -18.35 -9.71
CA ALA A 560 -0.63 -19.40 -8.74
C ALA A 560 0.62 -20.21 -9.08
N GLN A 561 1.51 -20.39 -8.10
CA GLN A 561 2.70 -21.25 -8.26
C GLN A 561 2.45 -22.65 -7.70
N ASN A 562 1.41 -22.80 -6.87
CA ASN A 562 1.03 -24.08 -6.29
C ASN A 562 -0.50 -24.13 -6.13
N LEU A 563 -1.15 -25.20 -6.59
CA LEU A 563 -2.58 -25.42 -6.36
C LEU A 563 -2.81 -26.75 -5.66
N LEU A 564 -3.65 -26.74 -4.62
CA LEU A 564 -4.25 -27.96 -4.08
C LEU A 564 -5.47 -28.33 -4.94
N LEU A 565 -5.36 -29.42 -5.70
CA LEU A 565 -6.45 -29.98 -6.47
C LEU A 565 -7.02 -31.21 -5.74
N LEU A 566 -8.34 -31.33 -5.76
CA LEU A 566 -9.06 -32.53 -5.37
C LEU A 566 -9.73 -33.14 -6.62
N ASP A 567 -9.32 -34.34 -7.02
CA ASP A 567 -9.98 -35.14 -8.06
C ASP A 567 -11.31 -35.67 -7.51
N LEU A 568 -12.42 -35.11 -8.01
CA LEU A 568 -13.77 -35.40 -7.55
C LEU A 568 -14.25 -36.81 -7.93
N ASP A 569 -13.63 -37.47 -8.92
CA ASP A 569 -13.94 -38.86 -9.25
C ASP A 569 -13.36 -39.83 -8.22
N ARG A 570 -12.23 -39.45 -7.61
CA ARG A 570 -11.54 -40.24 -6.57
C ARG A 570 -11.93 -39.83 -5.16
N CYS A 571 -12.37 -38.59 -4.98
CA CYS A 571 -12.64 -38.02 -3.66
C CYS A 571 -13.97 -38.56 -3.09
N THR A 572 -13.86 -39.43 -2.08
CA THR A 572 -15.00 -39.94 -1.30
C THR A 572 -15.48 -38.98 -0.21
N ARG A 573 -14.90 -37.78 -0.12
CA ARG A 573 -15.21 -36.75 0.89
C ARG A 573 -15.09 -37.24 2.35
N CYS A 574 -14.14 -38.13 2.63
CA CYS A 574 -13.88 -38.69 3.97
C CYS A 574 -13.26 -37.73 5.01
N ASP A 575 -13.00 -36.47 4.64
CA ASP A 575 -12.43 -35.38 5.47
C ASP A 575 -11.00 -35.59 5.99
N LEU A 576 -10.32 -36.68 5.63
CA LEU A 576 -8.98 -36.97 6.14
C LEU A 576 -7.94 -35.89 5.78
N CYS A 577 -8.04 -35.26 4.59
CA CYS A 577 -7.15 -34.17 4.22
C CYS A 577 -7.33 -32.92 5.11
N VAL A 578 -8.56 -32.60 5.50
CA VAL A 578 -8.88 -31.46 6.38
C VAL A 578 -8.43 -31.75 7.81
N ARG A 579 -8.69 -32.97 8.31
CA ARG A 579 -8.29 -33.42 9.64
C ARG A 579 -6.77 -33.47 9.80
N ALA A 580 -6.07 -34.07 8.85
CA ALA A 580 -4.60 -34.11 8.87
C ALA A 580 -3.97 -32.71 8.83
N CYS A 581 -4.58 -31.78 8.10
CA CYS A 581 -4.17 -30.38 8.12
C CYS A 581 -4.41 -29.75 9.51
N ALA A 582 -5.58 -29.94 10.11
CA ALA A 582 -5.83 -29.46 11.47
C ALA A 582 -4.87 -30.07 12.50
N ASP A 583 -4.64 -31.38 12.45
CA ASP A 583 -3.74 -32.09 13.36
C ASP A 583 -2.29 -31.61 13.25
N ALA A 584 -1.85 -31.24 12.03
CA ALA A 584 -0.53 -30.66 11.79
C ALA A 584 -0.43 -29.19 12.24
N HIS A 585 -1.55 -28.50 12.46
CA HIS A 585 -1.60 -27.05 12.71
C HIS A 585 -2.54 -26.71 13.88
N ASP A 586 -2.24 -27.26 15.05
CA ASP A 586 -2.84 -26.85 16.34
C ASP A 586 -4.38 -27.01 16.43
N GLY A 587 -4.94 -27.89 15.62
CA GLY A 587 -6.38 -28.13 15.51
C GLY A 587 -7.11 -27.16 14.57
N VAL A 588 -6.38 -26.28 13.87
CA VAL A 588 -6.95 -25.34 12.90
C VAL A 588 -6.57 -25.74 11.48
N THR A 589 -7.57 -26.14 10.69
CA THR A 589 -7.34 -26.43 9.29
C THR A 589 -7.03 -25.14 8.51
N ARG A 590 -5.99 -25.19 7.68
CA ARG A 590 -5.58 -24.11 6.78
C ARG A 590 -6.08 -24.33 5.34
N LEU A 591 -6.94 -25.34 5.14
CA LEU A 591 -7.54 -25.68 3.86
C LEU A 591 -9.05 -25.72 3.98
N VAL A 592 -9.75 -25.23 2.96
CA VAL A 592 -11.20 -25.39 2.81
C VAL A 592 -11.47 -26.09 1.48
N ARG A 593 -12.28 -27.16 1.51
CA ARG A 593 -12.67 -27.92 0.30
C ARG A 593 -13.81 -27.24 -0.45
N ASP A 594 -13.61 -25.95 -0.69
CA ASP A 594 -14.46 -25.12 -1.51
C ASP A 594 -13.56 -24.36 -2.48
N GLY A 595 -14.14 -23.82 -3.55
CA GLY A 595 -13.38 -23.08 -4.56
C GLY A 595 -13.76 -23.43 -5.99
N LEU A 596 -12.89 -23.03 -6.92
CA LEU A 596 -13.16 -23.14 -8.36
C LEU A 596 -13.22 -24.62 -8.77
N ARG A 597 -14.27 -24.97 -9.50
CA ARG A 597 -14.41 -26.30 -10.11
C ARG A 597 -14.11 -26.20 -11.60
N PHE A 598 -13.29 -27.12 -12.07
CA PHE A 598 -12.95 -27.24 -13.48
C PHE A 598 -12.85 -28.72 -13.83
N ASP A 599 -13.69 -29.17 -14.76
CA ASP A 599 -13.84 -30.59 -15.10
C ASP A 599 -14.08 -31.44 -13.84
N LYS A 600 -13.33 -32.52 -13.64
CA LYS A 600 -13.36 -33.35 -12.43
C LYS A 600 -12.55 -32.81 -11.26
N TYR A 601 -11.92 -31.63 -11.37
CA TYR A 601 -11.07 -31.10 -10.31
C TYR A 601 -11.75 -29.97 -9.54
N LEU A 602 -11.56 -29.97 -8.22
CA LEU A 602 -11.84 -28.85 -7.34
C LEU A 602 -10.51 -28.22 -6.91
N VAL A 603 -10.32 -26.95 -7.24
CA VAL A 603 -9.24 -26.12 -6.70
C VAL A 603 -9.62 -25.72 -5.28
N ALA A 604 -9.03 -26.36 -4.28
CA ALA A 604 -9.34 -26.11 -2.89
C ALA A 604 -8.78 -24.74 -2.44
N THR A 605 -9.58 -24.00 -1.67
CA THR A 605 -9.17 -22.78 -0.98
C THR A 605 -8.05 -23.09 0.00
N SER A 606 -6.84 -22.79 -0.45
CA SER A 606 -5.58 -22.92 0.27
C SER A 606 -4.57 -22.02 -0.41
N CYS A 607 -3.54 -21.58 0.31
CA CYS A 607 -2.54 -20.67 -0.25
C CYS A 607 -2.00 -21.19 -1.59
N ARG A 608 -1.89 -20.27 -2.55
CA ARG A 608 -1.45 -20.55 -3.92
C ARG A 608 0.02 -20.17 -4.17
N SER A 609 0.69 -19.64 -3.15
CA SER A 609 2.03 -19.05 -3.24
C SER A 609 2.14 -18.10 -4.44
N CYS A 610 1.18 -17.17 -4.57
CA CYS A 610 1.00 -16.33 -5.76
C CYS A 610 2.27 -15.59 -6.14
N ARG A 611 2.54 -15.41 -7.43
CA ARG A 611 3.70 -14.62 -7.89
C ARG A 611 3.64 -13.21 -7.29
N ASP A 612 2.47 -12.59 -7.33
CA ASP A 612 2.13 -11.36 -6.61
C ASP A 612 1.33 -11.60 -5.30
N PRO A 613 1.96 -11.61 -4.11
CA PRO A 613 1.29 -11.83 -2.83
C PRO A 613 0.64 -10.56 -2.28
N LEU A 614 -0.45 -10.10 -2.92
CA LEU A 614 -1.24 -8.95 -2.48
C LEU A 614 -1.68 -9.02 -1.02
N CYS A 615 -1.86 -10.24 -0.49
CA CYS A 615 -2.22 -10.49 0.90
C CYS A 615 -1.23 -9.93 1.94
N MET A 616 0.03 -9.70 1.55
CA MET A 616 1.05 -9.14 2.46
C MET A 616 0.94 -7.63 2.65
N ILE A 617 0.30 -6.94 1.70
CA ILE A 617 0.26 -5.48 1.66
C ILE A 617 -0.47 -4.96 2.90
N GLY A 618 0.15 -4.04 3.62
CA GLY A 618 -0.48 -3.29 4.70
C GLY A 618 -0.55 -3.97 6.07
N CYS A 619 0.12 -5.11 6.27
CA CYS A 619 0.16 -5.74 7.59
C CYS A 619 0.80 -4.80 8.64
N PRO A 620 0.04 -4.28 9.62
CA PRO A 620 0.51 -3.20 10.49
C PRO A 620 1.60 -3.62 11.47
N VAL A 621 1.76 -4.92 11.68
CA VAL A 621 2.75 -5.53 12.58
C VAL A 621 3.74 -6.45 11.86
N GLY A 622 3.73 -6.46 10.53
CA GLY A 622 4.63 -7.31 9.72
C GLY A 622 4.57 -8.81 10.09
N SER A 623 3.40 -9.31 10.48
CA SER A 623 3.20 -10.71 10.88
C SER A 623 3.00 -11.64 9.70
N ILE A 624 2.54 -11.15 8.54
CA ILE A 624 2.43 -11.97 7.33
C ILE A 624 3.71 -11.79 6.51
N ARG A 625 4.34 -12.92 6.15
CA ARG A 625 5.64 -12.95 5.50
C ARG A 625 5.65 -13.96 4.39
N ARG A 626 6.65 -13.83 3.52
CA ARG A 626 6.90 -14.78 2.44
C ARG A 626 8.34 -15.25 2.52
N ARG A 627 8.53 -16.56 2.58
CA ARG A 627 9.85 -17.18 2.51
C ARG A 627 10.39 -17.17 1.09
N ASP A 628 11.68 -17.43 0.93
CA ASP A 628 12.31 -17.48 -0.39
C ASP A 628 11.80 -18.69 -1.21
N THR A 629 11.33 -19.74 -0.52
CA THR A 629 10.56 -20.87 -1.09
C THR A 629 9.09 -20.55 -1.45
N LEU A 630 8.69 -19.28 -1.31
CA LEU A 630 7.44 -18.67 -1.78
C LEU A 630 6.20 -18.94 -0.95
N GLU A 631 6.27 -19.74 0.11
CA GLU A 631 5.16 -19.95 1.05
C GLU A 631 4.88 -18.69 1.87
N ILE A 632 3.60 -18.51 2.20
CA ILE A 632 3.15 -17.44 3.08
C ILE A 632 3.12 -17.99 4.50
N LEU A 633 3.78 -17.27 5.40
CA LEU A 633 3.76 -17.53 6.83
C LEU A 633 3.00 -16.42 7.55
N ILE A 634 2.32 -16.79 8.63
CA ILE A 634 1.69 -15.84 9.54
C ILE A 634 2.28 -16.10 10.93
N GLU A 635 3.04 -15.12 11.39
CA GLU A 635 3.78 -15.13 12.64
C GLU A 635 2.85 -15.02 13.85
N ASP A 636 3.35 -15.46 15.01
CA ASP A 636 2.56 -15.54 16.24
C ASP A 636 2.08 -14.20 16.78
N TRP A 637 2.73 -13.09 16.41
CA TRP A 637 2.31 -11.74 16.77
C TRP A 637 1.25 -11.15 15.84
N CYS A 638 0.58 -11.96 15.02
CA CYS A 638 -0.58 -11.54 14.26
C CYS A 638 -1.67 -10.97 15.18
N ILE A 639 -2.05 -9.71 14.94
CA ILE A 639 -3.09 -9.00 15.71
C ILE A 639 -4.53 -9.26 15.23
N GLY A 640 -4.72 -10.16 14.26
CA GLY A 640 -6.05 -10.55 13.81
C GLY A 640 -6.83 -9.51 13.01
N CYS A 641 -6.23 -8.40 12.60
CA CYS A 641 -6.96 -7.27 11.97
C CYS A 641 -7.67 -7.59 10.63
N GLY A 642 -7.45 -8.78 10.05
CA GLY A 642 -8.17 -9.24 8.86
C GLY A 642 -7.74 -8.62 7.52
N LEU A 643 -6.82 -7.65 7.51
CA LEU A 643 -6.42 -6.97 6.28
C LEU A 643 -5.84 -7.92 5.24
N CYS A 644 -4.99 -8.87 5.66
CA CYS A 644 -4.45 -9.90 4.76
C CYS A 644 -5.53 -10.80 4.15
N ALA A 645 -6.60 -11.09 4.89
CA ALA A 645 -7.74 -11.85 4.38
C ALA A 645 -8.54 -11.05 3.34
N LYS A 646 -8.76 -9.76 3.59
CA LYS A 646 -9.38 -8.83 2.62
C LYS A 646 -8.55 -8.68 1.35
N ASN A 647 -7.22 -8.62 1.50
CA ASN A 647 -6.29 -8.45 0.39
C ASN A 647 -6.01 -9.74 -0.40
N CYS A 648 -6.42 -10.91 0.09
CA CYS A 648 -6.25 -12.16 -0.64
C CYS A 648 -7.32 -12.28 -1.72
N PRO A 649 -6.99 -12.14 -3.03
CA PRO A 649 -7.99 -12.16 -4.10
C PRO A 649 -8.66 -13.53 -4.28
N TYR A 650 -8.12 -14.56 -3.62
CA TYR A 650 -8.57 -15.94 -3.71
C TYR A 650 -9.23 -16.44 -2.42
N GLY A 651 -9.34 -15.60 -1.38
CA GLY A 651 -9.93 -16.00 -0.10
C GLY A 651 -9.16 -17.09 0.65
N ASN A 652 -7.86 -17.24 0.42
CA ASN A 652 -7.03 -18.32 0.99
C ASN A 652 -6.45 -18.00 2.37
N ILE A 653 -6.85 -16.89 2.99
CA ILE A 653 -6.48 -16.54 4.36
C ILE A 653 -7.74 -16.52 5.20
N ASN A 654 -7.75 -17.31 6.26
CA ASN A 654 -8.88 -17.47 7.16
C ASN A 654 -8.62 -16.70 8.45
N ILE A 655 -9.67 -16.13 9.04
CA ILE A 655 -9.60 -15.53 10.38
C ILE A 655 -10.26 -16.49 11.36
N HIS A 656 -9.50 -16.93 12.35
CA HIS A 656 -9.98 -17.86 13.37
C HIS A 656 -10.00 -17.21 14.74
N ASN A 657 -10.99 -17.61 15.53
CA ASN A 657 -11.15 -17.20 16.91
C ASN A 657 -10.37 -18.13 17.84
N PHE A 658 -9.55 -17.54 18.69
CA PHE A 658 -8.73 -18.22 19.68
C PHE A 658 -9.02 -17.68 21.07
N THR A 659 -9.18 -18.57 22.05
CA THR A 659 -9.40 -18.15 23.43
C THR A 659 -8.06 -17.96 24.13
N VAL A 660 -7.82 -16.75 24.63
CA VAL A 660 -6.58 -16.36 25.31
C VAL A 660 -6.89 -15.91 26.72
N MET A 661 -6.07 -16.33 27.67
CA MET A 661 -6.18 -15.87 29.06
C MET A 661 -5.42 -14.55 29.21
N VAL A 662 -6.14 -13.43 29.27
CA VAL A 662 -5.55 -12.10 29.51
C VAL A 662 -5.72 -11.68 30.97
N ALA A 663 -4.94 -10.71 31.45
CA ALA A 663 -5.18 -10.11 32.76
C ALA A 663 -6.54 -9.41 32.78
N ASP A 664 -7.31 -9.58 33.86
CA ASP A 664 -8.60 -8.94 34.03
C ASP A 664 -8.38 -7.48 34.48
N GLU A 665 -8.60 -6.53 33.55
CA GLU A 665 -8.44 -5.09 33.80
C GLU A 665 -9.34 -4.58 34.94
N THR A 666 -10.45 -5.26 35.23
CA THR A 666 -11.36 -4.88 36.31
C THR A 666 -10.99 -5.49 37.66
N ARG A 667 -10.15 -6.53 37.67
CA ARG A 667 -9.80 -7.33 38.86
C ARG A 667 -8.31 -7.74 38.82
N PRO A 668 -7.41 -6.90 39.37
CA PRO A 668 -5.98 -7.17 39.41
C PRO A 668 -5.66 -8.55 39.99
N GLY A 669 -4.78 -9.30 39.33
CA GLY A 669 -4.37 -10.66 39.75
C GLY A 669 -5.25 -11.81 39.22
N ARG A 670 -6.39 -11.52 38.59
CA ARG A 670 -7.24 -12.53 37.93
C ARG A 670 -6.96 -12.57 36.42
N ARG A 671 -7.02 -13.75 35.81
CA ARG A 671 -7.02 -13.90 34.35
C ARG A 671 -8.42 -14.17 33.83
N ARG A 672 -8.80 -13.55 32.71
CA ARG A 672 -10.08 -13.73 32.02
C ARG A 672 -9.83 -14.30 30.62
N ALA A 673 -10.70 -15.22 30.21
CA ALA A 673 -10.73 -15.72 28.84
C ALA A 673 -11.30 -14.64 27.91
N VAL A 674 -10.52 -14.24 26.91
CA VAL A 674 -10.91 -13.30 25.86
C VAL A 674 -10.69 -13.97 24.51
N VAL A 675 -11.64 -13.81 23.59
CA VAL A 675 -11.52 -14.30 22.22
C VAL A 675 -10.67 -13.31 21.42
N ARG A 676 -9.64 -13.81 20.76
CA ARG A 676 -8.76 -13.05 19.86
C ARG A 676 -8.81 -13.69 18.48
N GLU A 677 -8.76 -12.85 17.46
CA GLU A 677 -8.71 -13.31 16.07
C GLU A 677 -7.25 -13.47 15.65
N LYS A 678 -6.94 -14.48 14.83
CA LYS A 678 -5.69 -14.55 14.08
C LYS A 678 -5.94 -15.02 12.67
N ALA A 679 -5.13 -14.50 11.75
CA ALA A 679 -5.10 -14.99 10.41
C ALA A 679 -4.32 -16.33 10.34
N THR A 680 -4.83 -17.26 9.54
CA THR A 680 -4.14 -18.51 9.20
C THR A 680 -4.14 -18.68 7.69
N THR A 681 -3.08 -19.28 7.16
CA THR A 681 -2.99 -19.64 5.75
C THR A 681 -2.16 -20.90 5.60
N CYS A 682 -2.35 -21.61 4.49
CA CYS A 682 -1.58 -22.80 4.20
C CYS A 682 -0.12 -22.41 3.94
N ASP A 683 0.79 -23.00 4.69
CA ASP A 683 2.25 -22.89 4.59
C ASP A 683 2.86 -24.04 3.77
N LEU A 684 2.01 -24.72 2.98
CA LEU A 684 2.34 -25.95 2.25
C LEU A 684 2.90 -27.09 3.12
N CYS A 685 2.72 -27.02 4.44
CA CYS A 685 3.38 -27.89 5.41
C CYS A 685 4.89 -27.99 5.14
N HIS A 686 5.55 -26.85 4.89
CA HIS A 686 6.96 -26.80 4.52
C HIS A 686 7.87 -27.62 5.45
N ASP A 687 7.57 -27.66 6.74
CA ASP A 687 8.36 -28.41 7.73
C ASP A 687 8.17 -29.94 7.64
N LEU A 688 7.29 -30.40 6.76
CA LEU A 688 7.02 -31.80 6.48
C LEU A 688 7.54 -32.18 5.09
N LYS A 689 8.02 -33.42 4.97
CA LYS A 689 8.48 -33.97 3.68
C LYS A 689 7.41 -33.96 2.59
N GLU A 690 6.14 -34.09 2.98
CA GLU A 690 4.98 -34.07 2.09
C GLU A 690 3.82 -33.35 2.78
N PRO A 691 3.04 -32.53 2.05
CA PRO A 691 1.88 -31.87 2.62
C PRO A 691 0.89 -32.85 3.26
N SER A 692 0.53 -32.62 4.53
CA SER A 692 -0.33 -33.53 5.31
C SER A 692 -1.66 -33.82 4.61
N CYS A 693 -2.22 -32.82 3.94
CA CYS A 693 -3.47 -32.94 3.17
C CYS A 693 -3.38 -33.88 1.94
N VAL A 694 -2.18 -34.05 1.36
CA VAL A 694 -1.91 -34.97 0.25
C VAL A 694 -1.63 -36.36 0.80
N TYR A 695 -0.67 -36.46 1.74
CA TYR A 695 -0.28 -37.71 2.38
C TYR A 695 -1.45 -38.45 3.02
N ALA A 696 -2.35 -37.73 3.69
CA ALA A 696 -3.50 -38.33 4.37
C ALA A 696 -4.66 -38.73 3.45
N CYS A 697 -4.54 -38.57 2.12
CA CYS A 697 -5.60 -38.93 1.19
C CYS A 697 -5.50 -40.42 0.76
N PRO A 698 -6.34 -41.34 1.28
CA PRO A 698 -6.19 -42.77 0.98
C PRO A 698 -6.62 -43.14 -0.45
N HIS A 699 -7.25 -42.21 -1.18
CA HIS A 699 -7.73 -42.43 -2.54
C HIS A 699 -6.83 -41.77 -3.60
N GLY A 700 -5.72 -41.12 -3.19
CA GLY A 700 -4.88 -40.35 -4.10
C GLY A 700 -5.67 -39.27 -4.86
N ALA A 701 -6.67 -38.68 -4.19
CA ALA A 701 -7.56 -37.67 -4.76
C ALA A 701 -7.03 -36.25 -4.53
N ALA A 702 -6.30 -36.00 -3.44
CA ALA A 702 -5.67 -34.72 -3.16
C ALA A 702 -4.26 -34.67 -3.73
N MET A 703 -3.92 -33.60 -4.44
CA MET A 703 -2.58 -33.40 -5.02
C MET A 703 -2.23 -31.91 -5.08
N ARG A 704 -0.93 -31.62 -4.94
CA ARG A 704 -0.36 -30.28 -5.08
C ARG A 704 0.33 -30.19 -6.44
N VAL A 705 -0.07 -29.25 -7.29
CA VAL A 705 0.43 -29.14 -8.67
C VAL A 705 0.90 -27.73 -8.99
N GLU A 706 1.87 -27.64 -9.90
CA GLU A 706 2.23 -26.39 -10.58
C GLU A 706 1.22 -26.19 -11.75
N PRO A 707 0.44 -25.11 -11.78
CA PRO A 707 -0.75 -25.04 -12.64
C PRO A 707 -0.44 -25.04 -14.14
N LEU A 708 0.61 -24.33 -14.54
CA LEU A 708 1.00 -24.20 -15.95
C LEU A 708 1.32 -25.57 -16.55
N SER A 709 2.26 -26.29 -15.95
CA SER A 709 2.64 -27.63 -16.40
C SER A 709 1.46 -28.59 -16.38
N PHE A 710 0.69 -28.61 -15.29
CA PHE A 710 -0.43 -29.52 -15.14
C PHE A 710 -1.53 -29.31 -16.18
N PHE A 711 -1.95 -28.07 -16.42
CA PHE A 711 -3.02 -27.78 -17.38
C PHE A 711 -2.53 -27.79 -18.84
N ALA A 712 -1.29 -27.38 -19.12
CA ALA A 712 -0.72 -27.46 -20.46
C ALA A 712 -0.66 -28.90 -20.99
N GLU A 713 -0.25 -29.86 -20.13
CA GLU A 713 -0.25 -31.28 -20.47
C GLU A 713 -1.67 -31.78 -20.79
N LYS A 714 -2.67 -31.36 -20.01
CA LYS A 714 -4.07 -31.79 -20.18
C LYS A 714 -4.77 -31.18 -21.39
N LEU A 715 -4.40 -29.97 -21.76
CA LEU A 715 -4.93 -29.27 -22.93
C LEU A 715 -4.20 -29.65 -24.23
N GLY A 716 -3.18 -30.52 -24.15
CA GLY A 716 -2.39 -30.92 -25.32
C GLY A 716 -1.55 -29.79 -25.91
N LEU A 717 -1.26 -28.76 -25.11
CA LEU A 717 -0.56 -27.54 -25.52
C LEU A 717 0.97 -27.66 -25.44
N THR A 718 1.50 -28.86 -25.16
CA THR A 718 2.95 -29.08 -25.13
C THR A 718 3.55 -29.08 -26.54
N ARG A 719 4.09 -27.92 -26.95
CA ARG A 719 5.25 -27.80 -27.85
C ARG A 719 6.07 -26.55 -27.53
#